data_AF-A0A8T3AF47-F1
#
_entry.id   AF-A0A8T3AF47-F1
#
_cell.length_a   1.000
_cell.length_b   1.000
_cell.length_c   1.000
_cell.angle_alpha   90.00
_cell.angle_beta   90.00
_cell.angle_gamma   90.00
#
_symmetry.space_group_name_H-M   'P 1'
#
loop_
_entity.id
_entity.type
_entity.pdbx_description
1 polymer ?
#
loop_
_entity_poly.entity_id
_entity_poly.type
_entity_poly.pdbx_seq_one_letter_code
_entity_poly.pdbx_strand_id
1 'polypeptide(L)'
;MARATPHRCTRQRKNVVDEQQAVESSSSSSALPTSRRKRQSPAPEKENGFCDEVPESTTCEDHVTSRKKIKRSAPSRSKFAGKGVKEEKDPEVCEKSVSSSSKKKKEASAKKPLNIPHNNQEQDGMNELKDLEECEEPVASSSKKKTRASTKQNVKVEREDPGQEEMKEMIDLGACEEPVSSSSNKKKRTSTELPGKEEHKDSKHDVLKEEENPEACVEPMESSSKKIKGASPKQFVVIDDDEESVCYFIGDPVPLDKAQSRWPERYTKKTNMRKSISSSVSKNGDEDEPVKAKCHYYQAMVDGITYSLNDHAHVKAGDGEPNFVGRIIEFFETIDGNLYFRAQWFYKAVDTVISYHSKDHDERRVFLSEDQNDNDLNCIVAKITIARITSNICMTTKADEIPECDYYYDMSYSTAYSTFANISKDDRSDVSSLSTTLSNEIGERKAPAMNATLLDLYSGCGAMSTGLCQGAHLVGLNLLTTWAVDLNSFACQSLRLNHPKTKVRNEKAEDFLALLREWKKLCEKFSLDVNHPPKQSTEEDELGDGYENDDSSPLPNGEFEVDHFVDVCYGDPNNIGKKELMFKIRWKGYGPSEDTWEPNSGLRKCSERIEAFVRKGYKNHILPLPGFVDVICGGPPCQGISGFNRFRDSNNPLADVRNQQMAVFMEIVDFLKPKYVLMENVVDILKFAEGFLGRFALSKLVQMNYQARLGIMAAGCYGLPQFRMRVFLWGARPTEVIPQFPLPTHDVLVRGGAPVKFENNVVAYNEDQKVELPTALLLGDAISDLPKVENNEGRDEMPYGEPPKTDFQYSIRLTASDSMDPCCNPKKSLLHDTLFDHRPLQLNEDDYLRVCRVPKKKGANFRDFPGVRVGPNNTVEFDPEVERVLLPSGSPLVPDYAMSFIKGRSTKPFGRLWWDETVPTVVTRAEPHNQVILHPEQDRVLTIRENARLQGFPDHYKLCGPIKERYIQVGNAVAVPVSRALGYSLGRAFLGQSGEEPVFTLPTNFPQFGIEAGEAMN
;
A
#
# COMPACT_ATOMS: atom_id res chain seq x y z
N MET A 1 -16.22 19.50 6.60
CA MET A 1 -17.18 20.43 5.97
C MET A 1 -16.75 20.81 4.55
N ALA A 2 -17.60 21.49 3.77
CA ALA A 2 -17.27 21.98 2.43
C ALA A 2 -17.44 23.51 2.34
N ARG A 3 -16.34 24.27 2.21
CA ARG A 3 -16.40 25.71 1.96
C ARG A 3 -16.64 25.99 0.46
N ALA A 4 -17.71 26.70 0.16
CA ALA A 4 -17.98 27.20 -1.19
C ALA A 4 -17.14 28.46 -1.47
N THR A 5 -16.33 28.44 -2.53
CA THR A 5 -15.59 29.62 -2.99
C THR A 5 -16.47 30.51 -3.90
N PRO A 6 -16.57 31.83 -3.66
CA PRO A 6 -17.33 32.73 -4.53
C PRO A 6 -16.72 32.82 -5.93
N HIS A 7 -17.57 33.05 -6.93
CA HIS A 7 -17.20 32.89 -8.33
C HIS A 7 -16.80 34.20 -9.01
N ARG A 8 -15.81 34.07 -9.93
CA ARG A 8 -15.64 34.87 -11.15
C ARG A 8 -15.08 36.30 -11.03
N CYS A 9 -13.80 36.43 -11.37
CA CYS A 9 -13.33 37.58 -12.16
C CYS A 9 -12.38 37.10 -13.27
N THR A 10 -12.44 37.72 -14.44
CA THR A 10 -11.70 37.30 -15.64
C THR A 10 -10.64 38.32 -16.03
N ARG A 11 -9.35 37.95 -16.09
CA ARG A 11 -8.39 38.68 -16.93
C ARG A 11 -7.14 37.89 -17.36
N GLN A 12 -7.01 37.79 -18.67
CA GLN A 12 -5.80 38.02 -19.48
C GLN A 12 -4.44 37.49 -18.97
N ARG A 13 -3.89 36.52 -19.71
CA ARG A 13 -2.45 36.29 -19.80
C ARG A 13 -1.74 37.59 -20.21
N LYS A 14 -0.66 37.95 -19.53
CA LYS A 14 0.43 38.71 -20.14
C LYS A 14 1.54 37.73 -20.51
N ASN A 15 1.90 37.69 -21.78
CA ASN A 15 3.19 37.14 -22.18
C ASN A 15 4.26 38.16 -21.77
N VAL A 16 5.38 37.70 -21.22
CA VAL A 16 6.64 38.43 -21.32
C VAL A 16 7.42 37.74 -22.43
N VAL A 17 7.74 38.50 -23.47
CA VAL A 17 8.67 38.11 -24.53
C VAL A 17 9.93 38.92 -24.28
N ASP A 18 11.08 38.26 -24.25
CA ASP A 18 12.37 38.93 -24.42
C ASP A 18 13.16 38.19 -25.50
N GLU A 19 13.14 38.78 -26.70
CA GLU A 19 14.06 38.47 -27.78
C GLU A 19 15.24 39.45 -27.72
N GLN A 20 16.44 38.97 -27.37
CA GLN A 20 17.70 39.55 -27.82
C GLN A 20 18.60 38.39 -28.23
N GLN A 21 18.58 38.00 -29.50
CA GLN A 21 19.38 38.56 -30.60
C GLN A 21 20.89 38.35 -30.41
N ALA A 22 21.50 37.75 -31.43
CA ALA A 22 22.91 37.37 -31.43
C ALA A 22 23.83 38.53 -31.85
N VAL A 23 25.06 38.51 -31.33
CA VAL A 23 26.21 39.13 -31.98
C VAL A 23 27.34 38.11 -32.03
N GLU A 24 27.50 37.46 -33.18
CA GLU A 24 28.76 36.81 -33.51
C GLU A 24 29.80 37.90 -33.83
N SER A 25 31.01 37.78 -33.28
CA SER A 25 32.20 38.42 -33.82
C SER A 25 33.43 37.59 -33.47
N SER A 26 34.47 37.67 -34.30
CA SER A 26 35.48 36.61 -34.40
C SER A 26 36.91 37.15 -34.47
N SER A 27 37.87 36.22 -34.38
CA SER A 27 39.26 36.28 -34.86
C SER A 27 40.38 36.91 -33.99
N SER A 28 41.49 36.15 -33.97
CA SER A 28 42.90 36.57 -34.08
C SER A 28 43.66 37.34 -32.97
N SER A 29 44.45 36.55 -32.21
CA SER A 29 45.94 36.59 -32.14
C SER A 29 46.76 37.68 -31.42
N SER A 30 47.79 37.19 -30.69
CA SER A 30 49.05 37.87 -30.27
C SER A 30 48.93 39.00 -29.22
N ALA A 31 49.79 39.16 -28.20
CA ALA A 31 51.26 39.05 -28.18
C ALA A 31 51.84 38.88 -26.74
N LEU A 32 53.16 38.66 -26.64
CA LEU A 32 53.94 38.70 -25.38
C LEU A 32 54.31 40.15 -25.00
N PRO A 33 54.68 40.42 -23.72
CA PRO A 33 56.11 40.53 -23.45
C PRO A 33 56.64 39.95 -22.12
N THR A 34 57.88 39.47 -22.22
CA THR A 34 58.93 39.26 -21.19
C THR A 34 58.98 40.32 -20.06
N SER A 35 59.48 40.10 -18.83
CA SER A 35 60.09 38.93 -18.10
C SER A 35 60.37 39.37 -16.61
N ARG A 36 61.38 38.99 -15.78
CA ARG A 36 62.69 38.29 -15.88
C ARG A 36 63.26 37.98 -14.46
N ARG A 37 64.23 37.04 -14.36
CA ARG A 37 65.12 36.71 -13.20
C ARG A 37 64.46 35.92 -12.03
N LYS A 38 65.13 34.96 -11.35
CA LYS A 38 66.55 34.49 -11.43
C LYS A 38 66.72 33.03 -10.91
N ARG A 39 67.37 32.16 -11.72
CA ARG A 39 68.47 31.19 -11.42
C ARG A 39 68.42 30.17 -10.26
N GLN A 40 69.04 28.97 -10.32
CA GLN A 40 69.47 28.06 -11.44
C GLN A 40 70.09 26.74 -10.88
N SER A 41 69.67 25.56 -11.38
CA SER A 41 70.49 24.33 -11.64
C SER A 41 71.18 23.60 -10.44
N PRO A 42 71.81 22.40 -10.58
CA PRO A 42 71.90 21.46 -11.74
C PRO A 42 71.55 19.96 -11.43
N ALA A 43 71.78 19.07 -12.41
CA ALA A 43 71.98 17.60 -12.35
C ALA A 43 73.31 17.29 -13.14
N PRO A 44 73.74 16.06 -13.56
CA PRO A 44 73.16 14.69 -13.50
C PRO A 44 74.24 13.58 -13.17
N GLU A 45 74.29 12.45 -13.91
CA GLU A 45 75.38 11.41 -14.04
C GLU A 45 75.54 10.31 -12.95
N LYS A 46 76.24 9.16 -13.15
CA LYS A 46 76.25 8.13 -14.26
C LYS A 46 77.12 6.88 -13.88
N GLU A 47 76.72 5.67 -14.32
CA GLU A 47 77.54 4.45 -14.63
C GLU A 47 78.50 3.73 -13.63
N ASN A 48 78.56 2.37 -13.75
CA ASN A 48 79.54 1.38 -13.18
C ASN A 48 79.55 1.11 -11.65
N GLY A 49 79.94 -0.07 -11.11
CA GLY A 49 80.30 -1.40 -11.67
C GLY A 49 81.04 -2.31 -10.62
N PHE A 50 81.12 -3.65 -10.83
CA PHE A 50 81.81 -4.69 -9.99
C PHE A 50 81.20 -4.98 -8.57
N CYS A 51 81.28 -6.18 -7.94
CA CYS A 51 81.50 -7.58 -8.37
C CYS A 51 81.21 -8.63 -7.23
N ASP A 52 81.40 -9.93 -7.54
CA ASP A 52 81.74 -11.11 -6.67
C ASP A 52 80.71 -11.93 -5.82
N GLU A 53 80.64 -13.24 -6.17
CA GLU A 53 80.60 -14.52 -5.39
C GLU A 53 79.76 -14.68 -4.07
N VAL A 54 78.79 -15.62 -3.92
CA VAL A 54 78.87 -17.11 -3.70
C VAL A 54 79.58 -17.50 -2.36
N PRO A 55 79.12 -18.45 -1.48
CA PRO A 55 78.16 -19.58 -1.63
C PRO A 55 77.14 -19.86 -0.47
N GLU A 56 76.35 -20.95 -0.66
CA GLU A 56 75.97 -22.10 0.22
C GLU A 56 76.55 -22.22 1.67
N SER A 57 76.07 -23.04 2.64
CA SER A 57 74.83 -23.80 2.96
C SER A 57 74.99 -24.47 4.38
N THR A 58 74.46 -25.69 4.64
CA THR A 58 74.68 -26.60 5.82
C THR A 58 74.18 -26.18 7.22
N THR A 59 74.01 -27.06 8.23
CA THR A 59 73.13 -28.27 8.43
C THR A 59 73.20 -28.73 9.92
N CYS A 60 72.42 -29.76 10.33
CA CYS A 60 72.58 -30.60 11.56
C CYS A 60 72.14 -29.95 12.90
N GLU A 61 71.30 -30.59 13.76
CA GLU A 61 71.51 -31.78 14.65
C GLU A 61 72.33 -31.45 15.93
N ASP A 62 72.08 -31.98 17.14
CA ASP A 62 70.98 -32.78 17.73
C ASP A 62 71.11 -32.73 19.30
N HIS A 63 70.26 -33.45 20.06
CA HIS A 63 70.39 -33.96 21.46
C HIS A 63 69.28 -33.56 22.48
N VAL A 64 69.03 -34.26 23.61
CA VAL A 64 68.84 -35.71 23.92
C VAL A 64 68.60 -35.94 25.44
N THR A 65 67.42 -36.46 25.81
CA THR A 65 67.10 -37.32 27.00
C THR A 65 67.05 -36.84 28.50
N SER A 66 65.81 -36.84 29.04
CA SER A 66 65.31 -37.75 30.13
C SER A 66 65.42 -37.45 31.65
N ARG A 67 64.30 -37.77 32.37
CA ARG A 67 64.17 -38.52 33.67
C ARG A 67 62.66 -38.64 34.05
N LYS A 68 62.08 -39.85 34.24
CA LYS A 68 61.86 -40.63 35.52
C LYS A 68 60.90 -39.95 36.54
N LYS A 69 59.95 -40.60 37.25
CA LYS A 69 59.28 -41.96 37.28
C LYS A 69 58.15 -41.90 38.40
N ILE A 70 57.25 -42.85 38.78
CA ILE A 70 56.92 -44.28 38.54
C ILE A 70 55.50 -44.68 39.11
N LYS A 71 54.79 -45.69 38.55
CA LYS A 71 53.62 -46.49 39.08
C LYS A 71 52.26 -45.76 39.28
N ARG A 72 51.08 -46.42 39.19
CA ARG A 72 50.66 -47.87 39.17
C ARG A 72 49.86 -48.17 37.85
N SER A 73 48.90 -49.10 37.58
CA SER A 73 48.16 -50.23 38.23
C SER A 73 47.66 -51.24 37.14
N ALA A 74 46.97 -52.34 37.50
CA ALA A 74 46.32 -53.35 36.60
C ALA A 74 45.17 -54.09 37.38
N PRO A 75 44.31 -55.05 36.85
CA PRO A 75 44.70 -56.23 36.03
C PRO A 75 43.67 -56.90 35.02
N SER A 76 44.20 -57.79 34.14
CA SER A 76 43.63 -59.07 33.61
C SER A 76 42.34 -59.17 32.73
N ARG A 77 42.21 -60.06 31.70
CA ARG A 77 43.19 -60.85 30.89
C ARG A 77 42.59 -61.58 29.64
N SER A 78 43.43 -61.80 28.61
CA SER A 78 43.34 -62.81 27.49
C SER A 78 42.60 -62.36 26.20
N LYS A 79 42.67 -63.02 25.02
CA LYS A 79 43.18 -64.38 24.66
C LYS A 79 44.00 -64.45 23.33
N PHE A 80 43.66 -65.35 22.38
CA PHE A 80 44.44 -65.87 21.22
C PHE A 80 43.48 -66.41 20.13
N ALA A 81 43.79 -66.66 18.84
CA ALA A 81 44.83 -66.31 17.82
C ALA A 81 44.50 -67.12 16.51
N GLY A 82 45.09 -67.01 15.31
CA GLY A 82 46.16 -66.20 14.68
C GLY A 82 46.64 -66.82 13.33
N LYS A 83 47.60 -66.20 12.60
CA LYS A 83 48.13 -66.49 11.21
C LYS A 83 47.28 -65.95 10.04
N GLY A 84 47.82 -65.48 8.89
CA GLY A 84 49.21 -65.09 8.52
C GLY A 84 49.49 -65.10 6.99
N VAL A 85 50.58 -64.43 6.51
CA VAL A 85 51.25 -64.55 5.18
C VAL A 85 50.56 -63.83 3.96
N LYS A 86 51.21 -63.33 2.86
CA LYS A 86 52.52 -62.64 2.54
C LYS A 86 52.63 -62.34 1.01
N GLU A 87 53.11 -61.15 0.58
CA GLU A 87 53.65 -60.80 -0.79
C GLU A 87 52.70 -60.94 -2.03
N GLU A 88 52.94 -60.48 -3.28
CA GLU A 88 53.68 -59.34 -3.94
C GLU A 88 53.40 -59.36 -5.49
N LYS A 89 53.60 -58.25 -6.24
CA LYS A 89 53.75 -58.07 -7.73
C LYS A 89 52.55 -58.15 -8.73
N ASP A 90 52.66 -57.37 -9.81
CA ASP A 90 51.99 -57.42 -11.14
C ASP A 90 52.78 -58.32 -12.15
N PRO A 91 52.55 -58.37 -13.51
CA PRO A 91 51.45 -57.96 -14.42
C PRO A 91 51.06 -59.05 -15.50
N GLU A 92 50.37 -58.66 -16.61
CA GLU A 92 50.29 -59.35 -17.95
C GLU A 92 49.49 -60.70 -18.08
N VAL A 93 48.95 -61.21 -19.24
CA VAL A 93 48.73 -60.77 -20.65
C VAL A 93 47.70 -61.67 -21.43
N CYS A 94 47.00 -61.12 -22.46
CA CYS A 94 46.27 -61.79 -23.60
C CYS A 94 45.07 -62.76 -23.34
N GLU A 95 44.19 -63.17 -24.29
CA GLU A 95 44.08 -62.99 -25.77
C GLU A 95 42.63 -63.19 -26.33
N LYS A 96 42.36 -62.75 -27.59
CA LYS A 96 41.27 -63.20 -28.55
C LYS A 96 39.77 -62.93 -28.20
N SER A 97 38.81 -62.72 -29.13
CA SER A 97 38.85 -62.49 -30.61
C SER A 97 37.50 -62.01 -31.25
N VAL A 98 37.57 -60.95 -32.08
CA VAL A 98 36.96 -60.80 -33.45
C VAL A 98 35.41 -60.75 -33.69
N SER A 99 34.90 -59.57 -34.10
CA SER A 99 33.79 -59.29 -35.07
C SER A 99 32.30 -59.61 -34.73
N SER A 100 31.25 -59.13 -35.45
CA SER A 100 30.96 -57.80 -36.06
C SER A 100 29.51 -57.65 -36.60
N SER A 101 28.82 -56.56 -36.24
CA SER A 101 27.84 -55.79 -37.07
C SER A 101 26.47 -56.35 -37.59
N SER A 102 25.48 -55.44 -37.62
CA SER A 102 24.45 -55.24 -38.68
C SER A 102 23.11 -56.04 -38.80
N LYS A 103 22.01 -55.27 -38.70
CA LYS A 103 20.81 -55.22 -39.58
C LYS A 103 19.74 -56.36 -39.66
N LYS A 104 18.52 -55.99 -39.22
CA LYS A 104 17.17 -56.09 -39.88
C LYS A 104 16.60 -57.42 -40.46
N LYS A 105 15.29 -57.59 -40.15
CA LYS A 105 14.15 -58.17 -40.95
C LYS A 105 13.84 -59.70 -40.89
N LYS A 106 12.67 -59.97 -40.28
CA LYS A 106 11.44 -60.66 -40.79
C LYS A 106 11.44 -62.13 -41.28
N GLU A 107 10.24 -62.74 -41.11
CA GLU A 107 9.68 -64.01 -41.65
C GLU A 107 9.93 -65.32 -40.86
N ALA A 108 9.04 -66.33 -40.85
CA ALA A 108 7.57 -66.44 -41.08
C ALA A 108 7.05 -67.87 -40.69
N SER A 109 5.73 -68.12 -40.79
CA SER A 109 5.02 -69.43 -40.65
C SER A 109 4.80 -69.93 -39.21
N ALA A 110 3.69 -70.56 -38.78
CA ALA A 110 2.33 -70.85 -39.30
C ALA A 110 1.39 -71.18 -38.08
N LYS A 111 0.20 -71.84 -38.07
CA LYS A 111 -0.60 -72.61 -39.07
C LYS A 111 -2.14 -72.58 -38.78
N LYS A 112 -2.75 -73.69 -38.32
CA LYS A 112 -4.20 -73.98 -38.04
C LYS A 112 -4.32 -75.40 -37.40
N PRO A 113 -5.49 -75.98 -37.00
CA PRO A 113 -6.94 -75.66 -37.19
C PRO A 113 -7.67 -75.37 -35.83
N LEU A 114 -9.01 -75.31 -35.60
CA LEU A 114 -10.33 -75.15 -36.30
C LEU A 114 -11.28 -74.44 -35.25
N ASN A 115 -12.62 -74.52 -35.09
CA ASN A 115 -13.79 -75.21 -35.70
C ASN A 115 -15.09 -74.34 -35.54
N ILE A 116 -16.16 -74.58 -36.33
CA ILE A 116 -17.37 -73.72 -36.42
C ILE A 116 -18.65 -74.56 -36.71
N PRO A 117 -19.81 -74.29 -36.05
CA PRO A 117 -21.00 -73.64 -36.69
C PRO A 117 -21.72 -72.66 -35.72
N HIS A 118 -22.63 -71.73 -36.07
CA HIS A 118 -23.19 -71.05 -37.26
C HIS A 118 -24.11 -69.92 -36.66
N ASN A 119 -24.63 -68.84 -37.27
CA ASN A 119 -24.60 -68.04 -38.53
C ASN A 119 -25.47 -66.78 -38.21
N ASN A 120 -25.66 -65.67 -38.93
CA ASN A 120 -25.23 -65.01 -40.20
C ASN A 120 -25.65 -63.49 -40.05
N GLN A 121 -25.57 -62.50 -40.96
CA GLN A 121 -25.23 -62.34 -42.39
C GLN A 121 -24.85 -60.85 -42.69
N GLU A 122 -24.46 -60.55 -43.94
CA GLU A 122 -24.67 -59.32 -44.77
C GLU A 122 -24.88 -57.89 -44.16
N GLN A 123 -24.30 -56.79 -44.69
CA GLN A 123 -23.39 -56.60 -45.84
C GLN A 123 -22.64 -55.23 -45.85
N ASP A 124 -21.46 -55.20 -46.49
CA ASP A 124 -20.67 -54.15 -47.20
C ASP A 124 -20.91 -52.61 -47.00
N GLY A 125 -19.91 -51.71 -47.10
CA GLY A 125 -18.45 -51.88 -47.29
C GLY A 125 -17.66 -50.61 -47.72
N MET A 126 -16.31 -50.69 -47.62
CA MET A 126 -15.22 -49.92 -48.31
C MET A 126 -14.90 -48.40 -48.12
N ASN A 127 -13.60 -48.17 -47.86
CA ASN A 127 -12.65 -47.16 -48.42
C ASN A 127 -12.37 -45.73 -47.84
N GLU A 128 -11.07 -45.55 -47.49
CA GLU A 128 -10.10 -44.48 -47.86
C GLU A 128 -10.08 -43.04 -47.25
N LEU A 129 -8.97 -42.79 -46.51
CA LEU A 129 -8.01 -41.65 -46.60
C LEU A 129 -8.51 -40.17 -46.60
N LYS A 130 -8.25 -39.42 -45.50
CA LYS A 130 -7.27 -38.29 -45.40
C LYS A 130 -7.34 -37.42 -44.12
N ASP A 131 -6.18 -37.18 -43.51
CA ASP A 131 -5.49 -35.90 -43.23
C ASP A 131 -6.24 -34.56 -42.88
N LEU A 132 -5.69 -33.91 -41.82
CA LEU A 132 -5.50 -32.46 -41.54
C LEU A 132 -6.57 -31.58 -40.83
N GLU A 133 -6.03 -30.74 -39.92
CA GLU A 133 -6.36 -29.34 -39.48
C GLU A 133 -7.80 -29.01 -39.01
N GLU A 134 -8.08 -28.33 -37.88
CA GLU A 134 -7.51 -27.11 -37.22
C GLU A 134 -8.20 -25.79 -37.67
N CYS A 135 -8.15 -24.75 -36.83
CA CYS A 135 -8.87 -23.46 -36.87
C CYS A 135 -10.39 -23.54 -36.60
N GLU A 136 -11.09 -22.66 -35.84
CA GLU A 136 -10.95 -21.30 -35.27
C GLU A 136 -11.99 -20.30 -35.84
N GLU A 137 -12.23 -19.23 -35.08
CA GLU A 137 -12.97 -18.01 -35.46
C GLU A 137 -14.51 -18.16 -35.74
N PRO A 138 -15.26 -17.06 -36.00
CA PRO A 138 -15.58 -16.08 -34.95
C PRO A 138 -17.09 -15.67 -34.96
N VAL A 139 -17.49 -14.77 -34.05
CA VAL A 139 -18.80 -14.09 -34.13
C VAL A 139 -18.64 -12.57 -34.07
N ALA A 140 -18.90 -11.91 -35.20
CA ALA A 140 -18.96 -10.45 -35.32
C ALA A 140 -20.42 -9.96 -35.45
N SER A 141 -20.69 -8.74 -34.97
CA SER A 141 -22.02 -8.16 -34.90
C SER A 141 -22.57 -7.65 -36.23
N SER A 142 -23.90 -7.69 -36.43
CA SER A 142 -24.60 -6.72 -37.28
C SER A 142 -25.98 -6.36 -36.74
N SER A 143 -26.56 -5.24 -37.18
CA SER A 143 -27.86 -4.74 -36.70
C SER A 143 -28.57 -3.86 -37.73
N LYS A 144 -29.91 -3.97 -37.86
CA LYS A 144 -30.85 -2.88 -38.24
C LYS A 144 -32.34 -3.32 -38.37
N LYS A 145 -33.19 -2.63 -37.58
CA LYS A 145 -34.49 -2.00 -37.95
C LYS A 145 -35.73 -2.82 -38.41
N LYS A 146 -36.87 -2.44 -37.78
CA LYS A 146 -38.30 -2.59 -38.21
C LYS A 146 -38.89 -4.02 -38.10
N THR A 147 -40.21 -4.24 -37.94
CA THR A 147 -41.37 -3.33 -38.09
C THR A 147 -42.41 -3.45 -36.92
N ARG A 148 -43.72 -3.25 -37.18
CA ARG A 148 -44.79 -2.85 -36.24
C ARG A 148 -46.02 -3.78 -36.36
N ALA A 149 -46.95 -3.68 -35.41
CA ALA A 149 -48.26 -4.37 -35.29
C ALA A 149 -48.17 -5.84 -34.79
N SER A 150 -48.94 -6.37 -33.83
CA SER A 150 -50.26 -6.09 -33.20
C SER A 150 -51.48 -6.75 -33.87
N THR A 151 -52.15 -7.67 -33.16
CA THR A 151 -53.63 -7.82 -33.02
C THR A 151 -53.95 -8.81 -31.87
N LYS A 152 -55.23 -8.85 -31.44
CA LYS A 152 -55.78 -9.47 -30.21
C LYS A 152 -56.32 -10.91 -30.43
N GLN A 153 -57.02 -11.43 -29.40
CA GLN A 153 -58.00 -12.55 -29.40
C GLN A 153 -57.40 -13.97 -29.29
N ASN A 154 -58.04 -14.97 -28.65
CA ASN A 154 -59.35 -15.08 -27.97
C ASN A 154 -59.25 -16.19 -26.86
N VAL A 155 -59.75 -16.03 -25.62
CA VAL A 155 -61.13 -16.25 -25.09
C VAL A 155 -61.47 -17.72 -24.70
N LYS A 156 -62.21 -17.86 -23.58
CA LYS A 156 -62.90 -19.05 -22.99
C LYS A 156 -62.04 -20.13 -22.26
N VAL A 157 -62.57 -20.95 -21.31
CA VAL A 157 -63.59 -20.74 -20.22
C VAL A 157 -63.72 -22.02 -19.35
N GLU A 158 -63.93 -21.84 -18.03
CA GLU A 158 -64.61 -22.70 -17.03
C GLU A 158 -64.37 -24.23 -16.85
N ARG A 159 -64.19 -24.62 -15.57
CA ARG A 159 -64.85 -25.75 -14.82
C ARG A 159 -64.49 -27.22 -15.17
N GLU A 160 -64.67 -28.20 -14.26
CA GLU A 160 -65.21 -28.22 -12.88
C GLU A 160 -64.48 -29.26 -11.96
N ASP A 161 -64.97 -29.38 -10.71
CA ASP A 161 -64.53 -30.20 -9.54
C ASP A 161 -64.69 -31.75 -9.73
N PRO A 162 -64.44 -32.70 -8.76
CA PRO A 162 -64.54 -32.57 -7.28
C PRO A 162 -63.61 -33.38 -6.31
N GLY A 163 -63.50 -32.90 -5.05
CA GLY A 163 -63.49 -33.67 -3.77
C GLY A 163 -62.33 -34.64 -3.45
N GLN A 164 -62.06 -35.08 -2.20
CA GLN A 164 -62.57 -34.82 -0.84
C GLN A 164 -61.32 -34.62 0.10
N GLU A 165 -61.31 -34.44 1.43
CA GLU A 165 -62.22 -34.78 2.55
C GLU A 165 -61.89 -33.93 3.81
N GLU A 166 -62.76 -33.94 4.85
CA GLU A 166 -62.59 -33.25 6.15
C GLU A 166 -62.01 -34.22 7.24
N MET A 167 -61.79 -33.95 8.54
CA MET A 167 -62.37 -33.00 9.51
C MET A 167 -61.57 -33.04 10.86
N LYS A 168 -61.92 -32.15 11.82
CA LYS A 168 -61.63 -32.17 13.29
C LYS A 168 -60.18 -31.89 13.73
N GLU A 169 -59.82 -31.39 14.93
CA GLU A 169 -60.36 -30.71 16.14
C GLU A 169 -59.10 -30.60 17.09
N MET A 170 -58.94 -29.78 18.15
CA MET A 170 -59.49 -28.51 18.65
C MET A 170 -58.67 -28.12 19.92
N ILE A 171 -58.81 -26.88 20.45
CA ILE A 171 -58.53 -26.45 21.86
C ILE A 171 -57.11 -25.89 22.22
N ASP A 172 -57.15 -24.69 22.84
CA ASP A 172 -56.30 -23.98 23.82
C ASP A 172 -54.87 -23.40 23.61
N LEU A 173 -54.77 -22.15 24.11
CA LEU A 173 -53.79 -21.52 25.03
C LEU A 173 -52.28 -21.74 24.83
N GLY A 174 -51.41 -20.74 25.03
CA GLY A 174 -51.65 -19.35 25.43
C GLY A 174 -50.32 -18.65 25.79
N ALA A 175 -50.26 -17.32 25.71
CA ALA A 175 -49.06 -16.55 26.04
C ALA A 175 -49.39 -15.49 27.11
N CYS A 176 -48.61 -15.44 28.18
CA CYS A 176 -48.80 -14.49 29.28
C CYS A 176 -48.01 -13.20 29.07
N GLU A 177 -48.74 -12.08 29.19
CA GLU A 177 -48.45 -10.87 30.00
C GLU A 177 -47.10 -10.15 29.79
N GLU A 178 -47.07 -8.88 29.32
CA GLU A 178 -47.63 -7.61 29.85
C GLU A 178 -46.78 -6.94 30.95
N PRO A 179 -46.93 -5.61 31.20
CA PRO A 179 -47.63 -4.55 30.45
C PRO A 179 -46.60 -3.59 29.78
N VAL A 180 -46.86 -2.43 29.14
CA VAL A 180 -47.74 -1.26 29.42
C VAL A 180 -47.91 -0.46 28.10
N SER A 181 -49.05 0.16 27.72
CA SER A 181 -50.46 -0.05 28.09
C SER A 181 -51.43 0.49 27.01
N SER A 182 -51.86 1.76 27.08
CA SER A 182 -52.86 2.41 26.20
C SER A 182 -52.43 3.85 25.81
N SER A 183 -53.01 4.55 24.82
CA SER A 183 -54.38 4.49 24.31
C SER A 183 -54.51 4.83 22.80
N SER A 184 -55.70 4.57 22.24
CA SER A 184 -55.96 4.63 20.81
C SER A 184 -56.91 5.76 20.41
N ASN A 185 -56.80 6.26 19.17
CA ASN A 185 -58.01 6.54 18.39
C ASN A 185 -57.83 6.37 16.88
N LYS A 186 -58.85 5.80 16.21
CA LYS A 186 -58.84 5.50 14.77
C LYS A 186 -59.89 6.33 14.02
N LYS A 187 -59.49 6.97 12.93
CA LYS A 187 -60.24 7.12 11.67
C LYS A 187 -59.22 7.44 10.58
N LYS A 188 -59.10 6.68 9.48
CA LYS A 188 -60.06 6.47 8.38
C LYS A 188 -60.46 7.81 7.74
N ARG A 189 -60.32 8.01 6.42
CA ARG A 189 -59.98 7.07 5.34
C ARG A 189 -59.72 7.84 4.03
N THR A 190 -58.97 7.23 3.09
CA THR A 190 -59.05 7.39 1.60
C THR A 190 -58.86 8.79 0.98
N SER A 191 -58.30 8.97 -0.23
CA SER A 191 -57.46 8.13 -1.11
C SER A 191 -57.11 8.94 -2.36
N THR A 192 -56.12 8.49 -3.16
CA THR A 192 -55.95 8.76 -4.62
C THR A 192 -55.74 10.25 -5.04
N GLU A 193 -54.95 10.60 -6.05
CA GLU A 193 -54.26 9.82 -7.09
C GLU A 193 -52.98 10.55 -7.59
N LEU A 194 -52.20 9.89 -8.46
CA LEU A 194 -51.00 10.42 -9.18
C LEU A 194 -51.41 10.78 -10.65
N PRO A 195 -50.53 11.02 -11.65
CA PRO A 195 -49.12 11.48 -11.72
C PRO A 195 -48.88 12.64 -12.75
N GLY A 196 -47.62 13.06 -12.97
CA GLY A 196 -47.16 13.84 -14.18
C GLY A 196 -46.26 15.04 -13.82
N LYS A 197 -44.99 15.24 -14.21
CA LYS A 197 -44.09 14.81 -15.31
C LYS A 197 -44.08 15.72 -16.55
N GLU A 198 -42.97 16.47 -16.75
CA GLU A 198 -42.41 17.06 -18.00
C GLU A 198 -43.25 18.10 -18.81
N GLU A 199 -42.72 19.18 -19.43
CA GLU A 199 -41.39 19.86 -19.41
C GLU A 199 -41.50 21.29 -20.05
N HIS A 200 -40.55 22.21 -19.77
CA HIS A 200 -40.10 23.40 -20.58
C HIS A 200 -41.09 24.22 -21.49
N LYS A 201 -41.22 25.58 -21.47
CA LYS A 201 -40.17 26.63 -21.62
C LYS A 201 -40.74 28.09 -21.74
N ASP A 202 -39.90 29.09 -21.42
CA ASP A 202 -39.71 30.45 -22.02
C ASP A 202 -40.85 31.50 -22.24
N SER A 203 -41.16 32.26 -21.18
CA SER A 203 -41.09 33.77 -21.09
C SER A 203 -42.00 34.76 -21.88
N LYS A 204 -42.30 35.91 -21.22
CA LYS A 204 -42.74 37.24 -21.74
C LYS A 204 -44.17 37.38 -22.34
N HIS A 205 -44.87 38.53 -22.29
CA HIS A 205 -44.89 39.74 -21.43
C HIS A 205 -46.17 40.58 -21.73
N ASP A 206 -46.36 41.74 -21.07
CA ASP A 206 -47.26 42.89 -21.41
C ASP A 206 -48.68 42.94 -20.75
N VAL A 207 -49.07 44.02 -20.03
CA VAL A 207 -49.87 45.24 -20.45
C VAL A 207 -51.39 45.07 -20.20
N LEU A 208 -52.21 45.98 -19.63
CA LEU A 208 -52.14 47.32 -18.98
C LEU A 208 -53.29 47.34 -17.92
N LYS A 209 -53.61 48.36 -17.09
CA LYS A 209 -53.35 49.82 -17.07
C LYS A 209 -52.84 50.20 -15.63
N GLU A 210 -53.21 51.19 -14.79
CA GLU A 210 -54.16 52.32 -14.74
C GLU A 210 -53.48 53.65 -14.28
N GLU A 211 -54.28 54.65 -13.88
CA GLU A 211 -53.96 56.02 -13.43
C GLU A 211 -53.64 56.10 -11.89
N GLU A 212 -53.24 57.22 -11.26
CA GLU A 212 -53.31 58.66 -11.62
C GLU A 212 -52.12 59.49 -11.01
N ASN A 213 -52.10 60.83 -11.14
CA ASN A 213 -51.01 61.75 -10.76
C ASN A 213 -51.59 63.09 -10.24
N PRO A 214 -51.05 63.78 -9.18
CA PRO A 214 -50.04 64.86 -9.41
C PRO A 214 -49.06 65.21 -8.26
N GLU A 215 -47.97 65.94 -8.60
CA GLU A 215 -47.29 67.10 -7.94
C GLU A 215 -47.04 67.19 -6.39
N ALA A 216 -46.00 67.84 -5.83
CA ALA A 216 -44.69 68.35 -6.29
C ALA A 216 -43.81 68.89 -5.09
N CYS A 217 -42.57 69.33 -5.37
CA CYS A 217 -41.73 70.34 -4.64
C CYS A 217 -40.96 70.05 -3.30
N VAL A 218 -39.64 69.86 -3.44
CA VAL A 218 -38.44 70.56 -2.85
C VAL A 218 -38.46 71.19 -1.41
N GLU A 219 -37.32 71.02 -0.71
CA GLU A 219 -36.75 71.69 0.50
C GLU A 219 -36.71 73.27 0.47
N PRO A 220 -36.30 74.06 1.53
CA PRO A 220 -35.31 73.78 2.61
C PRO A 220 -35.50 74.51 3.99
N MET A 221 -34.38 74.66 4.73
CA MET A 221 -34.09 75.54 5.89
C MET A 221 -34.63 75.12 7.28
N GLU A 222 -33.76 74.71 8.20
CA GLU A 222 -32.87 75.50 9.08
C GLU A 222 -33.53 76.06 10.35
N SER A 223 -33.00 75.68 11.52
CA SER A 223 -32.32 76.65 12.41
C SER A 223 -31.72 76.00 13.66
N SER A 224 -30.61 76.56 14.12
CA SER A 224 -29.97 76.18 15.39
C SER A 224 -30.62 76.85 16.60
N SER A 225 -30.60 76.22 17.77
CA SER A 225 -29.91 76.80 18.94
C SER A 225 -29.85 75.88 20.17
N LYS A 226 -28.75 75.99 20.93
CA LYS A 226 -28.60 75.39 22.27
C LYS A 226 -29.13 76.36 23.35
N LYS A 227 -29.96 75.86 24.27
CA LYS A 227 -30.29 76.39 25.63
C LYS A 227 -31.39 75.49 26.22
N ILE A 228 -31.54 75.23 27.52
CA ILE A 228 -30.68 75.31 28.72
C ILE A 228 -31.37 74.41 29.80
N LYS A 229 -30.70 74.04 30.91
CA LYS A 229 -31.20 73.50 32.21
C LYS A 229 -32.74 73.25 32.34
N GLY A 230 -33.24 72.14 32.88
CA GLY A 230 -32.61 71.04 33.61
C GLY A 230 -33.55 70.50 34.72
N ALA A 231 -33.02 69.67 35.62
CA ALA A 231 -33.68 69.01 36.77
C ALA A 231 -34.50 67.72 36.51
N SER A 232 -34.34 66.81 37.45
CA SER A 232 -35.02 65.52 37.73
C SER A 232 -36.50 65.71 38.11
N PRO A 233 -37.39 64.67 38.17
CA PRO A 233 -37.01 63.26 38.48
C PRO A 233 -37.84 62.11 37.84
N LYS A 234 -37.33 60.88 38.11
CA LYS A 234 -38.04 59.59 38.25
C LYS A 234 -38.88 59.05 37.07
N GLN A 235 -38.30 58.03 36.44
CA GLN A 235 -38.80 56.65 36.49
C GLN A 235 -40.19 56.36 35.86
N PHE A 236 -40.14 55.89 34.60
CA PHE A 236 -40.89 54.70 34.20
C PHE A 236 -39.90 53.72 33.55
N VAL A 237 -40.06 52.42 33.86
CA VAL A 237 -39.32 51.34 33.20
C VAL A 237 -40.21 50.80 32.10
N VAL A 238 -39.70 50.79 30.87
CA VAL A 238 -40.15 49.85 29.84
C VAL A 238 -39.16 48.69 29.90
N ILE A 239 -39.68 47.47 29.90
CA ILE A 239 -38.86 46.25 29.80
C ILE A 239 -38.89 45.86 28.32
N ASP A 240 -37.72 45.84 27.71
CA ASP A 240 -37.47 45.10 26.46
C ASP A 240 -36.73 43.82 26.87
N ASP A 241 -37.27 42.65 26.52
CA ASP A 241 -36.81 41.33 26.98
C ASP A 241 -35.59 40.82 26.16
N ASP A 242 -34.46 41.53 26.23
CA ASP A 242 -33.14 41.01 25.83
C ASP A 242 -32.33 40.69 27.10
N GLU A 243 -32.14 39.40 27.41
CA GLU A 243 -31.27 38.97 28.52
C GLU A 243 -29.79 39.19 28.16
N GLU A 244 -29.17 40.27 28.67
CA GLU A 244 -27.72 40.48 28.58
C GLU A 244 -26.97 39.33 29.28
N SER A 245 -26.33 38.46 28.50
CA SER A 245 -25.50 37.35 29.01
C SER A 245 -24.43 37.85 29.99
N VAL A 246 -24.54 37.42 31.25
CA VAL A 246 -23.75 37.97 32.37
C VAL A 246 -22.38 37.27 32.45
N CYS A 247 -21.47 37.71 31.59
CA CYS A 247 -20.09 37.22 31.49
C CYS A 247 -19.11 38.03 32.34
N TYR A 248 -18.37 37.42 33.29
CA TYR A 248 -17.28 38.08 34.02
C TYR A 248 -16.26 37.10 34.62
N PHE A 249 -15.02 37.56 34.87
CA PHE A 249 -14.00 36.75 35.55
C PHE A 249 -14.17 36.72 37.06
N ILE A 250 -13.82 35.58 37.68
CA ILE A 250 -13.97 35.33 39.12
C ILE A 250 -12.59 35.29 39.79
N GLY A 251 -12.47 35.99 40.93
CA GLY A 251 -11.29 36.01 41.79
C GLY A 251 -10.23 37.04 41.39
N ASP A 252 -9.14 37.09 42.16
CA ASP A 252 -8.00 37.95 41.86
C ASP A 252 -7.29 37.53 40.56
N PRO A 253 -6.72 38.47 39.78
CA PRO A 253 -5.93 38.13 38.61
C PRO A 253 -4.71 37.27 38.96
N VAL A 254 -4.34 36.36 38.07
CA VAL A 254 -3.13 35.55 38.17
C VAL A 254 -1.91 36.49 38.30
N PRO A 255 -1.04 36.32 39.31
CA PRO A 255 0.15 37.14 39.50
C PRO A 255 0.99 37.25 38.22
N LEU A 256 1.42 38.47 37.88
CA LEU A 256 1.98 38.80 36.58
C LEU A 256 3.25 37.99 36.24
N ASP A 257 4.06 37.68 37.25
CA ASP A 257 5.22 36.79 37.15
C ASP A 257 4.84 35.37 36.73
N LYS A 258 3.80 34.79 37.37
CA LYS A 258 3.27 33.46 37.03
C LYS A 258 2.59 33.46 35.67
N ALA A 259 1.84 34.52 35.35
CA ALA A 259 1.16 34.65 34.07
C ALA A 259 2.16 34.79 32.92
N GLN A 260 3.23 35.58 33.09
CA GLN A 260 4.33 35.68 32.12
C GLN A 260 5.13 34.37 31.99
N SER A 261 5.32 33.63 33.09
CA SER A 261 6.00 32.34 33.05
C SER A 261 5.18 31.22 32.41
N ARG A 262 3.84 31.27 32.47
CA ARG A 262 2.95 30.25 31.90
C ARG A 262 2.50 30.57 30.48
N TRP A 263 2.35 31.86 30.15
CA TRP A 263 1.81 32.34 28.87
C TRP A 263 2.67 33.48 28.29
N PRO A 264 3.98 33.26 28.04
CA PRO A 264 4.93 34.33 27.70
C PRO A 264 4.56 35.11 26.43
N GLU A 265 3.97 34.44 25.45
CA GLU A 265 3.55 35.03 24.16
C GLU A 265 2.51 36.15 24.32
N ARG A 266 1.68 36.07 25.36
CA ARG A 266 0.64 37.06 25.69
C ARG A 266 1.20 38.42 26.12
N TYR A 267 2.44 38.45 26.62
CA TYR A 267 3.04 39.61 27.29
C TYR A 267 4.31 40.15 26.60
N THR A 268 4.90 39.41 25.66
CA THR A 268 6.09 39.87 24.91
C THR A 268 5.76 41.05 24.00
N LYS A 269 6.57 42.12 24.14
CA LYS A 269 6.52 43.34 23.31
C LYS A 269 7.49 43.23 22.13
N LYS A 270 7.08 43.73 20.95
CA LYS A 270 7.86 43.66 19.71
C LYS A 270 9.26 44.31 19.86
N THR A 271 10.31 43.49 19.75
CA THR A 271 11.69 43.96 19.60
C THR A 271 11.92 44.47 18.18
N ASN A 272 12.30 45.74 18.04
CA ASN A 272 12.60 46.37 16.75
C ASN A 272 13.93 45.86 16.14
N MET A 273 13.91 44.65 15.57
CA MET A 273 14.92 44.23 14.59
C MET A 273 14.85 45.13 13.35
N ARG A 274 16.00 45.50 12.80
CA ARG A 274 16.09 46.48 11.70
C ARG A 274 15.54 45.91 10.40
N LYS A 275 14.82 46.75 9.65
CA LYS A 275 14.45 46.50 8.25
C LYS A 275 15.71 46.20 7.41
N SER A 276 15.81 44.98 6.89
CA SER A 276 16.45 44.71 5.60
C SER A 276 15.35 44.61 4.53
N ILE A 277 15.65 44.96 3.28
CA ILE A 277 14.64 45.26 2.26
C ILE A 277 14.53 44.12 1.24
N SER A 278 13.35 43.50 1.17
CA SER A 278 12.84 42.84 -0.06
C SER A 278 11.31 42.84 -0.03
N SER A 279 10.66 43.56 -0.94
CA SER A 279 9.21 43.80 -0.89
C SER A 279 8.53 43.67 -2.25
N SER A 280 7.74 42.60 -2.44
CA SER A 280 6.73 42.53 -3.52
C SER A 280 5.60 41.52 -3.27
N VAL A 281 5.01 41.59 -2.06
CA VAL A 281 3.59 41.36 -1.73
C VAL A 281 2.76 40.40 -2.61
N SER A 282 2.24 39.35 -1.97
CA SER A 282 0.83 38.94 -2.10
C SER A 282 0.18 39.01 -0.71
N LYS A 283 -0.90 39.79 -0.55
CA LYS A 283 -1.59 39.93 0.75
C LYS A 283 -2.57 38.78 1.00
N ASN A 284 -2.52 38.18 2.19
CA ASN A 284 -3.63 37.51 2.88
C ASN A 284 -3.28 37.46 4.38
N GLY A 285 -4.28 37.61 5.27
CA GLY A 285 -4.26 37.25 6.70
C GLY A 285 -3.11 37.75 7.60
N ASP A 286 -3.38 38.75 8.44
CA ASP A 286 -2.60 39.00 9.68
C ASP A 286 -3.16 38.12 10.83
N GLU A 287 -3.22 36.79 10.66
CA GLU A 287 -3.97 35.87 11.55
C GLU A 287 -3.13 35.17 12.64
N ASP A 288 -1.80 35.19 12.58
CA ASP A 288 -0.91 34.38 13.44
C ASP A 288 -0.35 35.05 14.72
N GLU A 289 -0.65 36.33 15.02
CA GLU A 289 -0.12 36.98 16.24
C GLU A 289 -1.09 36.82 17.43
N PRO A 290 -0.72 36.09 18.50
CA PRO A 290 -1.66 35.76 19.59
C PRO A 290 -2.13 36.99 20.37
N VAL A 291 -3.43 37.03 20.66
CA VAL A 291 -4.10 38.15 21.34
C VAL A 291 -3.39 38.49 22.64
N LYS A 292 -3.01 39.76 22.82
CA LYS A 292 -2.18 40.19 23.94
C LYS A 292 -3.03 40.43 25.19
N ALA A 293 -2.56 39.90 26.32
CA ALA A 293 -3.28 39.97 27.59
C ALA A 293 -2.80 41.11 28.48
N LYS A 294 -3.75 41.72 29.19
CA LYS A 294 -3.53 42.63 30.32
C LYS A 294 -3.29 41.83 31.61
N CYS A 295 -4.10 40.81 31.84
CA CYS A 295 -4.00 39.87 32.96
C CYS A 295 -4.70 38.55 32.61
N HIS A 296 -4.46 37.50 33.40
CA HIS A 296 -5.15 36.20 33.30
C HIS A 296 -5.95 35.92 34.57
N TYR A 297 -6.88 34.97 34.49
CA TYR A 297 -7.72 34.50 35.60
C TYR A 297 -7.76 32.97 35.65
N TYR A 298 -8.23 32.42 36.77
CA TYR A 298 -8.43 30.97 36.92
C TYR A 298 -9.86 30.51 36.64
N GLN A 299 -10.84 31.42 36.72
CA GLN A 299 -12.27 31.13 36.66
C GLN A 299 -13.07 32.25 36.00
N ALA A 300 -14.23 31.90 35.44
CA ALA A 300 -15.21 32.82 34.86
C ALA A 300 -16.64 32.40 35.19
N MET A 301 -17.53 33.38 35.27
CA MET A 301 -18.98 33.22 35.21
C MET A 301 -19.44 33.45 33.77
N VAL A 302 -20.28 32.54 33.24
CA VAL A 302 -21.08 32.76 32.03
C VAL A 302 -22.47 32.22 32.33
N ASP A 303 -23.50 33.04 32.16
CA ASP A 303 -24.92 32.71 32.35
C ASP A 303 -25.23 31.96 33.66
N GLY A 304 -24.61 32.44 34.75
CA GLY A 304 -24.75 31.88 36.10
C GLY A 304 -23.97 30.59 36.37
N ILE A 305 -23.29 30.02 35.37
CA ILE A 305 -22.45 28.84 35.50
C ILE A 305 -20.99 29.27 35.71
N THR A 306 -20.32 28.67 36.71
CA THR A 306 -18.89 28.87 36.95
C THR A 306 -18.04 27.86 36.18
N TYR A 307 -17.12 28.39 35.39
CA TYR A 307 -16.10 27.67 34.62
C TYR A 307 -14.71 27.94 35.22
N SER A 308 -13.84 26.95 35.15
CA SER A 308 -12.44 26.95 35.63
C SER A 308 -11.51 26.48 34.52
N LEU A 309 -10.21 26.74 34.64
CA LEU A 309 -9.24 26.10 33.74
C LEU A 309 -9.36 24.57 33.80
N ASN A 310 -9.22 23.94 32.63
CA ASN A 310 -9.45 22.52 32.34
C ASN A 310 -10.91 22.03 32.39
N ASP A 311 -11.91 22.89 32.65
CA ASP A 311 -13.31 22.53 32.37
C ASP A 311 -13.53 22.34 30.86
N HIS A 312 -14.53 21.52 30.52
CA HIS A 312 -14.97 21.33 29.15
C HIS A 312 -16.27 22.10 28.88
N ALA A 313 -16.37 22.69 27.69
CA ALA A 313 -17.51 23.51 27.28
C ALA A 313 -17.92 23.22 25.83
N HIS A 314 -19.22 23.40 25.57
CA HIS A 314 -19.70 23.70 24.24
C HIS A 314 -19.46 25.17 23.91
N VAL A 315 -18.89 25.44 22.74
CA VAL A 315 -18.60 26.80 22.26
C VAL A 315 -19.41 27.07 20.98
N LYS A 316 -19.99 28.26 20.87
CA LYS A 316 -20.88 28.64 19.77
C LYS A 316 -20.13 28.58 18.43
N ALA A 317 -20.74 27.93 17.44
CA ALA A 317 -20.26 27.91 16.05
C ALA A 317 -20.96 29.00 15.21
N GLY A 318 -20.79 28.98 13.88
CA GLY A 318 -21.56 29.84 12.98
C GLY A 318 -23.07 29.59 13.10
N ASP A 319 -23.90 30.57 12.73
CA ASP A 319 -25.36 30.42 12.88
C ASP A 319 -25.90 29.27 12.02
N GLY A 320 -26.41 28.23 12.69
CA GLY A 320 -26.88 26.98 12.08
C GLY A 320 -25.84 25.85 12.02
N GLU A 321 -24.60 26.07 12.47
CA GLU A 321 -23.57 25.05 12.64
C GLU A 321 -23.63 24.41 14.04
N PRO A 322 -23.20 23.15 14.22
CA PRO A 322 -23.17 22.50 15.54
C PRO A 322 -22.07 23.11 16.42
N ASN A 323 -22.39 23.36 17.70
CA ASN A 323 -21.44 23.87 18.69
C ASN A 323 -20.16 23.01 18.75
N PHE A 324 -19.01 23.69 18.77
CA PHE A 324 -17.71 23.08 19.01
C PHE A 324 -17.63 22.46 20.41
N VAL A 325 -16.65 21.59 20.62
CA VAL A 325 -16.35 20.93 21.89
C VAL A 325 -14.93 21.32 22.27
N GLY A 326 -14.73 21.97 23.42
CA GLY A 326 -13.42 22.51 23.82
C GLY A 326 -13.08 22.31 25.29
N ARG A 327 -11.79 22.16 25.59
CA ARG A 327 -11.20 22.30 26.93
C ARG A 327 -10.74 23.74 27.12
N ILE A 328 -11.15 24.39 28.19
CA ILE A 328 -10.73 25.77 28.50
C ILE A 328 -9.32 25.75 29.08
N ILE A 329 -8.34 26.36 28.40
CA ILE A 329 -6.94 26.34 28.83
C ILE A 329 -6.41 27.70 29.31
N GLU A 330 -7.08 28.80 28.94
CA GLU A 330 -6.78 30.15 29.42
C GLU A 330 -8.06 30.97 29.63
N PHE A 331 -8.05 31.85 30.63
CA PHE A 331 -8.98 32.98 30.77
C PHE A 331 -8.15 34.26 30.89
N PHE A 332 -8.42 35.28 30.07
CA PHE A 332 -7.66 36.53 30.07
C PHE A 332 -8.46 37.76 29.69
N GLU A 333 -8.11 38.91 30.28
CA GLU A 333 -8.55 40.21 29.80
C GLU A 333 -7.55 40.71 28.75
N THR A 334 -8.03 41.18 27.61
CA THR A 334 -7.16 41.77 26.57
C THR A 334 -6.63 43.15 26.99
N ILE A 335 -5.63 43.67 26.28
CA ILE A 335 -5.15 45.05 26.50
C ILE A 335 -6.27 46.09 26.30
N ASP A 336 -7.22 45.81 25.41
CA ASP A 336 -8.36 46.68 25.09
C ASP A 336 -9.56 46.52 26.06
N GLY A 337 -9.48 45.60 27.02
CA GLY A 337 -10.48 45.39 28.08
C GLY A 337 -11.55 44.33 27.79
N ASN A 338 -11.48 43.64 26.65
CA ASN A 338 -12.42 42.57 26.30
C ASN A 338 -12.09 41.28 27.07
N LEU A 339 -13.12 40.48 27.38
CA LEU A 339 -12.99 39.24 28.16
C LEU A 339 -12.86 38.03 27.22
N TYR A 340 -11.74 37.32 27.28
CA TYR A 340 -11.41 36.22 26.36
C TYR A 340 -11.11 34.91 27.09
N PHE A 341 -11.32 33.80 26.38
CA PHE A 341 -10.81 32.49 26.77
C PHE A 341 -10.14 31.79 25.59
N ARG A 342 -9.13 30.97 25.89
CA ARG A 342 -8.48 30.09 24.90
C ARG A 342 -9.04 28.67 25.09
N ALA A 343 -9.54 28.10 24.00
CA ALA A 343 -10.00 26.72 23.94
C ALA A 343 -8.97 25.85 23.23
N GLN A 344 -8.76 24.62 23.73
CA GLN A 344 -8.17 23.51 22.99
C GLN A 344 -9.30 22.61 22.48
N TRP A 345 -9.31 22.29 21.19
CA TRP A 345 -10.48 21.67 20.56
C TRP A 345 -10.49 20.14 20.64
N PHE A 346 -11.71 19.58 20.67
CA PHE A 346 -11.98 18.18 20.39
C PHE A 346 -12.75 18.05 19.06
N TYR A 347 -12.32 17.13 18.22
CA TYR A 347 -13.00 16.78 16.97
C TYR A 347 -13.99 15.64 17.20
N LYS A 348 -15.22 15.76 16.69
CA LYS A 348 -16.10 14.60 16.49
C LYS A 348 -15.67 13.89 15.21
N ALA A 349 -16.04 12.61 15.04
CA ALA A 349 -15.66 11.83 13.86
C ALA A 349 -16.05 12.51 12.51
N VAL A 350 -17.13 13.30 12.50
CA VAL A 350 -17.62 14.07 11.33
C VAL A 350 -16.75 15.28 10.95
N ASP A 351 -16.00 15.83 11.91
CA ASP A 351 -15.14 17.00 11.74
C ASP A 351 -13.77 16.62 11.16
N THR A 352 -13.30 15.41 11.50
CA THR A 352 -12.06 14.82 10.97
C THR A 352 -12.16 14.51 9.47
N VAL A 353 -11.05 14.06 8.87
CA VAL A 353 -11.04 13.60 7.48
C VAL A 353 -11.96 12.39 7.20
N ILE A 354 -12.44 11.66 8.22
CA ILE A 354 -13.44 10.58 8.05
C ILE A 354 -14.76 11.15 7.49
N SER A 355 -15.19 12.31 8.00
CA SER A 355 -16.35 13.08 7.56
C SER A 355 -17.62 12.24 7.37
N TYR A 356 -18.15 12.05 6.15
CA TYR A 356 -19.42 11.37 5.91
C TYR A 356 -19.47 9.88 6.33
N HIS A 357 -18.33 9.24 6.59
CA HIS A 357 -18.25 7.90 7.17
C HIS A 357 -18.37 7.89 8.71
N SER A 358 -18.65 9.04 9.35
CA SER A 358 -18.79 9.18 10.81
C SER A 358 -20.00 8.46 11.40
N LYS A 359 -21.03 8.16 10.59
CA LYS A 359 -22.29 7.54 11.05
C LYS A 359 -22.13 6.13 11.64
N ASP A 360 -21.00 5.50 11.37
CA ASP A 360 -20.61 4.18 11.86
C ASP A 360 -19.91 4.26 13.24
N HIS A 361 -19.71 5.46 13.81
CA HIS A 361 -18.99 5.70 15.07
C HIS A 361 -19.94 6.13 16.20
N ASP A 362 -19.51 5.92 17.45
CA ASP A 362 -20.21 6.43 18.64
C ASP A 362 -20.17 7.97 18.65
N GLU A 363 -21.34 8.60 18.66
CA GLU A 363 -21.48 10.07 18.63
C GLU A 363 -20.90 10.77 19.86
N ARG A 364 -20.72 10.04 20.97
CA ARG A 364 -20.05 10.53 22.18
C ARG A 364 -18.53 10.43 22.11
N ARG A 365 -17.95 9.70 21.14
CA ARG A 365 -16.50 9.59 21.00
C ARG A 365 -15.94 10.81 20.27
N VAL A 366 -15.03 11.51 20.95
CA VAL A 366 -14.30 12.66 20.42
C VAL A 366 -12.79 12.43 20.49
N PHE A 367 -12.03 13.25 19.75
CA PHE A 367 -10.58 13.15 19.64
C PHE A 367 -9.94 14.47 20.04
N LEU A 368 -8.98 14.46 20.97
CA LEU A 368 -8.29 15.67 21.42
C LEU A 368 -7.35 16.19 20.31
N SER A 369 -7.43 17.48 19.96
CA SER A 369 -6.47 18.10 19.04
C SER A 369 -5.46 18.99 19.79
N GLU A 370 -4.38 19.32 19.09
CA GLU A 370 -3.44 20.39 19.46
C GLU A 370 -4.00 21.77 19.05
N ASP A 371 -4.96 21.81 18.12
CA ASP A 371 -5.62 23.03 17.64
C ASP A 371 -6.22 23.85 18.79
N GLN A 372 -5.91 25.14 18.82
CA GLN A 372 -6.35 26.08 19.85
C GLN A 372 -6.73 27.42 19.25
N ASN A 373 -7.78 28.05 19.76
CA ASN A 373 -8.17 29.40 19.37
C ASN A 373 -8.61 30.25 20.56
N ASP A 374 -8.46 31.57 20.40
CA ASP A 374 -8.96 32.59 21.30
C ASP A 374 -10.40 32.96 20.91
N ASN A 375 -11.29 33.08 21.89
CA ASN A 375 -12.71 33.35 21.70
C ASN A 375 -13.19 34.39 22.74
N ASP A 376 -14.16 35.23 22.39
CA ASP A 376 -14.87 36.07 23.36
C ASP A 376 -15.58 35.20 24.41
N LEU A 377 -15.60 35.63 25.68
CA LEU A 377 -16.11 34.84 26.80
C LEU A 377 -17.59 34.42 26.65
N ASN A 378 -18.40 35.23 25.96
CA ASN A 378 -19.80 34.95 25.66
C ASN A 378 -20.04 33.86 24.60
N CYS A 379 -18.97 33.30 24.01
CA CYS A 379 -19.09 32.18 23.08
C CYS A 379 -19.23 30.83 23.81
N ILE A 380 -19.06 30.77 25.14
CA ILE A 380 -19.35 29.59 25.96
C ILE A 380 -20.87 29.40 26.05
N VAL A 381 -21.38 28.24 25.58
CA VAL A 381 -22.83 27.95 25.54
C VAL A 381 -23.29 27.06 26.68
N ALA A 382 -22.49 26.05 27.04
CA ALA A 382 -22.83 25.10 28.09
C ALA A 382 -21.59 24.39 28.65
N LYS A 383 -21.61 24.05 29.93
CA LYS A 383 -20.62 23.18 30.58
C LYS A 383 -20.95 21.72 30.30
N ILE A 384 -19.93 20.92 29.96
CA ILE A 384 -20.05 19.51 29.60
C ILE A 384 -19.00 18.66 30.32
N THR A 385 -19.23 17.35 30.34
CA THR A 385 -18.36 16.35 30.96
C THR A 385 -17.69 15.51 29.87
N ILE A 386 -16.35 15.45 29.89
CA ILE A 386 -15.58 14.67 28.91
C ILE A 386 -14.61 13.73 29.65
N ALA A 387 -14.84 12.42 29.51
CA ALA A 387 -14.03 11.40 30.17
C ALA A 387 -12.82 10.96 29.32
N ARG A 388 -11.62 10.90 29.92
CA ARG A 388 -10.44 10.28 29.30
C ARG A 388 -10.43 8.79 29.61
N ILE A 389 -10.48 7.95 28.58
CA ILE A 389 -10.37 6.48 28.71
C ILE A 389 -8.94 6.06 28.35
N THR A 390 -8.35 5.17 29.15
CA THR A 390 -6.98 4.69 28.92
C THR A 390 -6.97 3.56 27.89
N SER A 391 -6.12 3.70 26.88
CA SER A 391 -6.17 2.90 25.65
C SER A 391 -5.82 1.40 25.82
N ASN A 392 -5.39 0.97 27.01
CA ASN A 392 -5.03 -0.43 27.31
C ASN A 392 -6.23 -1.42 27.40
N ILE A 393 -7.45 -0.95 27.17
CA ILE A 393 -8.70 -1.66 27.47
C ILE A 393 -9.30 -2.28 26.19
N CYS A 394 -9.85 -3.50 26.31
CA CYS A 394 -10.40 -4.23 25.16
C CYS A 394 -11.70 -3.61 24.66
N MET A 395 -11.96 -3.66 23.34
CA MET A 395 -13.23 -3.20 22.77
C MET A 395 -14.47 -3.90 23.38
N THR A 396 -14.31 -5.13 23.87
CA THR A 396 -15.41 -5.91 24.47
C THR A 396 -15.83 -5.45 25.86
N THR A 397 -15.03 -4.64 26.57
CA THR A 397 -15.40 -4.11 27.90
C THR A 397 -15.67 -2.60 27.89
N LYS A 398 -15.42 -1.90 26.76
CA LYS A 398 -15.68 -0.47 26.62
C LYS A 398 -17.11 -0.03 26.98
N ALA A 399 -18.13 -0.86 26.74
CA ALA A 399 -19.52 -0.49 27.00
C ALA A 399 -19.82 -0.29 28.49
N ASP A 400 -19.27 -1.15 29.36
CA ASP A 400 -19.50 -1.13 30.80
C ASP A 400 -18.52 -0.22 31.58
N GLU A 401 -17.45 0.23 30.91
CA GLU A 401 -16.37 1.06 31.48
C GLU A 401 -16.44 2.55 31.10
N ILE A 402 -17.31 2.96 30.16
CA ILE A 402 -17.57 4.39 29.89
C ILE A 402 -18.37 4.96 31.07
N PRO A 403 -17.86 5.98 31.80
CA PRO A 403 -18.60 6.60 32.90
C PRO A 403 -19.80 7.40 32.37
N GLU A 404 -20.66 7.87 33.28
CA GLU A 404 -21.74 8.79 32.94
C GLU A 404 -21.15 10.16 32.57
N CYS A 405 -21.02 10.41 31.26
CA CYS A 405 -20.47 11.63 30.68
C CYS A 405 -21.05 11.93 29.30
N ASP A 406 -21.05 13.21 28.92
CA ASP A 406 -21.56 13.69 27.62
C ASP A 406 -20.71 13.16 26.45
N TYR A 407 -19.38 13.20 26.60
CA TYR A 407 -18.41 12.72 25.61
C TYR A 407 -17.27 11.94 26.26
N TYR A 408 -16.53 11.15 25.49
CA TYR A 408 -15.29 10.52 25.92
C TYR A 408 -14.23 10.51 24.83
N TYR A 409 -12.96 10.37 25.22
CA TYR A 409 -11.82 10.33 24.30
C TYR A 409 -10.74 9.36 24.80
N ASP A 410 -10.14 8.64 23.87
CA ASP A 410 -9.05 7.68 24.10
C ASP A 410 -7.86 7.86 23.14
N MET A 411 -8.00 8.78 22.18
CA MET A 411 -7.01 9.10 21.15
C MET A 411 -7.00 10.62 20.88
N SER A 412 -5.84 11.13 20.46
CA SER A 412 -5.72 12.45 19.84
C SER A 412 -6.01 12.35 18.33
N TYR A 413 -6.33 13.49 17.72
CA TYR A 413 -6.39 13.65 16.28
C TYR A 413 -5.53 14.85 15.85
N SER A 414 -4.70 14.66 14.83
CA SER A 414 -3.95 15.73 14.17
C SER A 414 -4.25 15.74 12.67
N THR A 415 -4.38 16.94 12.11
CA THR A 415 -4.60 17.13 10.67
C THR A 415 -3.38 16.70 9.85
N ALA A 416 -2.18 16.71 10.45
CA ALA A 416 -0.96 16.18 9.86
C ALA A 416 -1.06 14.65 9.71
N TYR A 417 -0.92 14.16 8.47
CA TYR A 417 -1.00 12.75 8.09
C TYR A 417 -2.30 12.06 8.54
N SER A 418 -3.37 12.83 8.74
CA SER A 418 -4.66 12.35 9.25
C SER A 418 -4.52 11.46 10.50
N THR A 419 -3.61 11.84 11.41
CA THR A 419 -3.17 10.98 12.51
C THR A 419 -4.23 10.85 13.59
N PHE A 420 -4.60 9.61 13.92
CA PHE A 420 -5.28 9.21 15.15
C PHE A 420 -4.28 8.42 16.00
N ALA A 421 -3.91 8.92 17.18
CA ALA A 421 -2.85 8.34 18.01
C ALA A 421 -3.25 8.22 19.48
N ASN A 422 -2.56 7.35 20.23
CA ASN A 422 -2.66 7.32 21.68
C ASN A 422 -2.18 8.65 22.29
N ILE A 423 -2.83 9.09 23.37
CA ILE A 423 -2.48 10.32 24.09
C ILE A 423 -1.40 10.00 25.13
N SER A 424 -0.29 10.74 25.11
CA SER A 424 0.83 10.58 26.05
C SER A 424 0.40 10.77 27.51
N LYS A 425 1.20 10.25 28.45
CA LYS A 425 0.81 10.16 29.87
C LYS A 425 0.84 11.48 30.63
N ASP A 426 1.48 12.50 30.06
CA ASP A 426 1.86 13.73 30.78
C ASP A 426 0.77 14.82 30.81
N ASP A 427 -0.38 14.61 30.16
CA ASP A 427 -1.61 15.41 30.33
C ASP A 427 -2.30 15.13 31.70
N ARG A 428 -1.49 14.93 32.76
CA ARG A 428 -1.86 14.99 34.17
C ARG A 428 -1.19 16.21 34.78
N SER A 429 -1.99 17.21 35.15
CA SER A 429 -1.53 18.36 35.94
C SER A 429 -1.31 18.03 37.43
N ASP A 430 -0.91 16.79 37.74
CA ASP A 430 -0.60 16.30 39.09
C ASP A 430 0.85 16.65 39.45
N VAL A 431 1.05 17.58 40.38
CA VAL A 431 2.38 17.97 40.86
C VAL A 431 2.95 16.89 41.78
N SER A 432 3.60 15.88 41.19
CA SER A 432 4.33 14.83 41.89
C SER A 432 5.71 14.60 41.29
N SER A 433 6.71 15.29 41.82
CA SER A 433 8.09 15.22 41.35
C SER A 433 8.76 13.90 41.74
N LEU A 434 8.89 12.97 40.79
CA LEU A 434 9.74 11.78 40.93
C LEU A 434 10.62 11.62 39.69
N SER A 435 11.77 12.30 39.71
CA SER A 435 12.83 12.10 38.72
C SER A 435 13.49 10.74 38.94
N THR A 436 13.36 9.84 37.97
CA THR A 436 14.18 8.63 37.86
C THR A 436 15.16 8.80 36.70
N THR A 437 16.33 9.38 37.00
CA THR A 437 17.49 9.37 36.11
C THR A 437 17.99 7.93 35.93
N LEU A 438 17.52 7.25 34.87
CA LEU A 438 18.18 6.06 34.37
C LEU A 438 19.36 6.47 33.49
N SER A 439 20.57 6.16 33.95
CA SER A 439 21.81 6.49 33.25
C SER A 439 21.98 5.60 32.01
N ASN A 440 22.22 6.22 30.86
CA ASN A 440 22.62 5.50 29.64
C ASN A 440 24.08 5.01 29.76
N GLU A 441 24.30 3.89 30.43
CA GLU A 441 25.53 3.11 30.23
C GLU A 441 25.41 2.34 28.91
N ILE A 442 26.16 2.78 27.91
CA ILE A 442 26.25 2.11 26.60
C ILE A 442 27.08 0.83 26.74
N GLY A 443 26.44 -0.23 27.19
CA GLY A 443 26.99 -1.58 27.25
C GLY A 443 26.49 -2.41 26.07
N GLU A 444 27.35 -2.64 25.07
CA GLU A 444 27.00 -3.44 23.89
C GLU A 444 26.67 -4.90 24.27
N ARG A 445 25.38 -5.21 24.33
CA ARG A 445 24.86 -6.57 24.36
C ARG A 445 23.73 -6.67 23.35
N LYS A 446 23.96 -7.41 22.25
CA LYS A 446 22.91 -7.70 21.28
C LYS A 446 21.74 -8.40 22.00
N ALA A 447 20.60 -7.73 22.07
CA ALA A 447 19.36 -8.35 22.53
C ALA A 447 19.01 -9.53 21.59
N PRO A 448 18.36 -10.59 22.10
CA PRO A 448 17.89 -11.67 21.24
C PRO A 448 16.90 -11.09 20.21
N ALA A 449 17.06 -11.46 18.93
CA ALA A 449 16.22 -10.96 17.86
C ALA A 449 14.75 -11.30 18.12
N MET A 450 13.88 -10.29 18.05
CA MET A 450 12.44 -10.47 18.29
C MET A 450 11.80 -10.99 16.99
N ASN A 451 11.01 -12.07 17.09
CA ASN A 451 10.29 -12.62 15.94
C ASN A 451 8.91 -11.98 15.82
N ALA A 452 8.44 -11.76 14.58
CA ALA A 452 7.08 -11.30 14.30
C ALA A 452 6.50 -11.96 13.03
N THR A 453 5.20 -12.23 13.00
CA THR A 453 4.53 -12.86 11.85
C THR A 453 3.83 -11.85 10.94
N LEU A 454 4.00 -12.02 9.63
CA LEU A 454 3.36 -11.21 8.58
C LEU A 454 2.41 -12.08 7.74
N LEU A 455 1.21 -11.55 7.49
CA LEU A 455 0.26 -12.00 6.47
C LEU A 455 0.20 -10.96 5.34
N ASP A 456 0.45 -11.39 4.11
CA ASP A 456 0.38 -10.53 2.91
C ASP A 456 -0.87 -10.84 2.06
N LEU A 457 -1.77 -9.87 1.94
CA LEU A 457 -3.05 -9.97 1.22
C LEU A 457 -2.99 -9.24 -0.13
N TYR A 458 -3.44 -9.88 -1.20
CA TYR A 458 -3.22 -9.39 -2.58
C TYR A 458 -1.72 -9.24 -2.88
N SER A 459 -0.95 -10.22 -2.37
CA SER A 459 0.52 -10.19 -2.29
C SER A 459 1.23 -10.08 -3.64
N GLY A 460 0.56 -10.43 -4.74
CA GLY A 460 1.14 -10.52 -6.06
C GLY A 460 2.37 -11.44 -6.05
N CYS A 461 3.52 -10.90 -6.45
CA CYS A 461 4.80 -11.61 -6.42
C CYS A 461 5.57 -11.46 -5.09
N GLY A 462 5.03 -10.77 -4.08
CA GLY A 462 5.62 -10.63 -2.74
C GLY A 462 6.50 -9.40 -2.52
N ALA A 463 6.46 -8.40 -3.42
CA ALA A 463 7.36 -7.24 -3.36
C ALA A 463 7.25 -6.43 -2.05
N MET A 464 6.03 -6.20 -1.58
CA MET A 464 5.78 -5.41 -0.36
C MET A 464 6.26 -6.15 0.89
N SER A 465 5.86 -7.40 1.07
CA SER A 465 6.32 -8.23 2.18
C SER A 465 7.84 -8.45 2.17
N THR A 466 8.45 -8.66 0.99
CA THR A 466 9.92 -8.72 0.85
C THR A 466 10.60 -7.47 1.41
N GLY A 467 10.15 -6.28 0.98
CA GLY A 467 10.70 -5.01 1.47
C GLY A 467 10.46 -4.80 2.97
N LEU A 468 9.25 -5.10 3.47
CA LEU A 468 8.93 -4.98 4.90
C LEU A 468 9.86 -5.83 5.76
N CYS A 469 10.08 -7.10 5.39
CA CYS A 469 10.98 -8.00 6.10
C CYS A 469 12.45 -7.50 6.03
N GLN A 470 12.92 -7.08 4.85
CA GLN A 470 14.25 -6.46 4.69
C GLN A 470 14.43 -5.19 5.54
N GLY A 471 13.37 -4.40 5.72
CA GLY A 471 13.42 -3.16 6.50
C GLY A 471 13.44 -3.43 8.00
N ALA A 472 12.58 -4.33 8.46
CA ALA A 472 12.49 -4.76 9.85
C ALA A 472 13.80 -5.41 10.35
N HIS A 473 14.45 -6.21 9.49
CA HIS A 473 15.71 -6.87 9.83
C HIS A 473 16.83 -5.88 10.17
N LEU A 474 16.89 -4.72 9.50
CA LEU A 474 17.91 -3.68 9.74
C LEU A 474 17.85 -3.05 11.14
N VAL A 475 16.76 -3.24 11.90
CA VAL A 475 16.64 -2.82 13.32
C VAL A 475 16.56 -3.99 14.30
N GLY A 476 16.80 -5.23 13.84
CA GLY A 476 16.79 -6.43 14.66
C GLY A 476 15.42 -7.07 14.88
N LEU A 477 14.37 -6.64 14.17
CA LEU A 477 13.08 -7.33 14.13
C LEU A 477 13.11 -8.41 13.03
N ASN A 478 13.04 -9.67 13.42
CA ASN A 478 12.89 -10.80 12.50
C ASN A 478 11.42 -10.96 12.10
N LEU A 479 10.95 -10.04 11.25
CA LEU A 479 9.63 -10.10 10.62
C LEU A 479 9.64 -11.16 9.51
N LEU A 480 8.71 -12.11 9.56
CA LEU A 480 8.63 -13.23 8.61
C LEU A 480 7.26 -13.30 7.95
N THR A 481 7.24 -13.33 6.61
CA THR A 481 6.04 -13.61 5.80
C THR A 481 5.61 -15.06 6.01
N THR A 482 4.77 -15.32 7.00
CA THR A 482 4.30 -16.66 7.33
C THR A 482 3.22 -17.13 6.35
N TRP A 483 2.33 -16.24 5.93
CA TRP A 483 1.25 -16.51 4.99
C TRP A 483 1.18 -15.45 3.90
N ALA A 484 0.79 -15.84 2.69
CA ALA A 484 0.52 -14.92 1.59
C ALA A 484 -0.67 -15.40 0.77
N VAL A 485 -1.54 -14.49 0.33
CA VAL A 485 -2.75 -14.79 -0.43
C VAL A 485 -2.77 -13.96 -1.71
N ASP A 486 -2.96 -14.61 -2.85
CA ASP A 486 -3.27 -13.98 -4.13
C ASP A 486 -4.13 -14.92 -5.00
N LEU A 487 -4.75 -14.40 -6.06
CA LEU A 487 -5.56 -15.16 -7.01
C LEU A 487 -4.77 -15.56 -8.27
N ASN A 488 -3.63 -14.92 -8.52
CA ASN A 488 -2.77 -15.21 -9.67
C ASN A 488 -1.77 -16.31 -9.34
N SER A 489 -1.90 -17.45 -10.03
CA SER A 489 -1.09 -18.65 -9.79
C SER A 489 0.40 -18.44 -10.10
N PHE A 490 0.73 -17.63 -11.11
CA PHE A 490 2.12 -17.30 -11.44
C PHE A 490 2.74 -16.36 -10.41
N ALA A 491 1.97 -15.40 -9.90
CA ALA A 491 2.40 -14.51 -8.83
C ALA A 491 2.66 -15.31 -7.53
N CYS A 492 1.76 -16.22 -7.18
CA CYS A 492 1.95 -17.18 -6.08
C CYS A 492 3.17 -18.09 -6.28
N GLN A 493 3.48 -18.50 -7.52
CA GLN A 493 4.68 -19.27 -7.83
C GLN A 493 5.96 -18.44 -7.62
N SER A 494 5.99 -17.19 -8.10
CA SER A 494 7.11 -16.27 -7.86
C SER A 494 7.33 -16.04 -6.36
N LEU A 495 6.27 -15.77 -5.59
CA LEU A 495 6.39 -15.54 -4.16
C LEU A 495 6.95 -16.78 -3.45
N ARG A 496 6.42 -17.98 -3.76
CA ARG A 496 6.88 -19.25 -3.17
C ARG A 496 8.32 -19.61 -3.56
N LEU A 497 8.78 -19.23 -4.76
CA LEU A 497 10.14 -19.47 -5.24
C LEU A 497 11.19 -18.61 -4.51
N ASN A 498 10.84 -17.37 -4.14
CA ASN A 498 11.72 -16.49 -3.38
C ASN A 498 11.57 -16.67 -1.84
N HIS A 499 10.38 -17.08 -1.38
CA HIS A 499 10.06 -17.27 0.05
C HIS A 499 9.52 -18.69 0.34
N PRO A 500 10.36 -19.73 0.30
CA PRO A 500 9.92 -21.13 0.40
C PRO A 500 9.33 -21.53 1.77
N LYS A 501 9.49 -20.70 2.82
CA LYS A 501 8.89 -20.92 4.15
C LYS A 501 7.47 -20.34 4.29
N THR A 502 7.03 -19.53 3.34
CA THR A 502 5.71 -18.87 3.34
C THR A 502 4.62 -19.82 2.86
N LYS A 503 3.49 -19.85 3.59
CA LYS A 503 2.28 -20.59 3.20
C LYS A 503 1.54 -19.75 2.15
N VAL A 504 1.97 -19.86 0.89
CA VAL A 504 1.40 -19.11 -0.23
C VAL A 504 0.14 -19.82 -0.75
N ARG A 505 -1.02 -19.17 -0.63
CA ARG A 505 -2.34 -19.69 -1.00
C ARG A 505 -2.83 -19.00 -2.28
N ASN A 506 -3.24 -19.81 -3.25
CA ASN A 506 -3.74 -19.35 -4.55
C ASN A 506 -5.28 -19.38 -4.58
N GLU A 507 -5.90 -18.40 -3.94
CA GLU A 507 -7.34 -18.31 -3.72
C GLU A 507 -7.79 -16.85 -3.53
N LYS A 508 -9.09 -16.59 -3.54
CA LYS A 508 -9.62 -15.23 -3.36
C LYS A 508 -9.58 -14.81 -1.89
N ALA A 509 -9.40 -13.53 -1.62
CA ALA A 509 -9.40 -13.01 -0.25
C ALA A 509 -10.74 -13.25 0.47
N GLU A 510 -11.89 -13.16 -0.23
CA GLU A 510 -13.19 -13.48 0.35
C GLU A 510 -13.37 -14.97 0.67
N ASP A 511 -12.74 -15.85 -0.11
CA ASP A 511 -12.75 -17.30 0.09
C ASP A 511 -11.77 -17.71 1.20
N PHE A 512 -10.61 -17.06 1.29
CA PHE A 512 -9.70 -17.17 2.44
C PHE A 512 -10.37 -16.71 3.74
N LEU A 513 -11.09 -15.58 3.75
CA LEU A 513 -11.83 -15.12 4.93
C LEU A 513 -12.90 -16.13 5.38
N ALA A 514 -13.61 -16.76 4.44
CA ALA A 514 -14.54 -17.85 4.75
C ALA A 514 -13.81 -19.10 5.28
N LEU A 515 -12.67 -19.46 4.70
CA LEU A 515 -11.79 -20.53 5.20
C LEU A 515 -11.32 -20.27 6.63
N LEU A 516 -10.91 -19.05 6.97
CA LEU A 516 -10.51 -18.69 8.35
C LEU A 516 -11.67 -18.85 9.35
N ARG A 517 -12.89 -18.46 8.93
CA ARG A 517 -14.11 -18.60 9.74
C ARG A 517 -14.48 -20.08 9.97
N GLU A 518 -14.34 -20.95 8.97
CA GLU A 518 -14.53 -22.40 9.14
C GLU A 518 -13.38 -23.09 9.88
N TRP A 519 -12.14 -22.67 9.66
CA TRP A 519 -10.95 -23.19 10.34
C TRP A 519 -11.00 -22.95 11.85
N LYS A 520 -11.47 -21.76 12.28
CA LYS A 520 -11.75 -21.49 13.70
C LYS A 520 -12.76 -22.48 14.28
N LYS A 521 -13.90 -22.72 13.61
CA LYS A 521 -14.92 -23.69 14.04
C LYS A 521 -14.38 -25.12 14.13
N LEU A 522 -13.50 -25.53 13.20
CA LEU A 522 -12.83 -26.83 13.26
C LEU A 522 -11.93 -26.94 14.50
N CYS A 523 -11.13 -25.91 14.77
CA CYS A 523 -10.25 -25.90 15.93
C CYS A 523 -11.04 -25.93 17.25
N GLU A 524 -12.11 -25.14 17.36
CA GLU A 524 -13.06 -25.17 18.49
C GLU A 524 -13.71 -26.54 18.66
N LYS A 525 -14.18 -27.16 17.57
CA LYS A 525 -14.80 -28.51 17.57
C LYS A 525 -13.86 -29.60 18.12
N PHE A 526 -12.57 -29.48 17.89
CA PHE A 526 -11.55 -30.43 18.38
C PHE A 526 -10.86 -29.97 19.67
N SER A 527 -11.45 -29.01 20.40
CA SER A 527 -10.96 -28.50 21.68
C SER A 527 -9.51 -27.97 21.64
N LEU A 528 -9.16 -27.26 20.56
CA LEU A 528 -7.90 -26.52 20.44
C LEU A 528 -8.08 -25.08 20.96
N ASP A 529 -7.05 -24.53 21.59
CA ASP A 529 -7.11 -23.20 22.20
C ASP A 529 -7.02 -22.07 21.17
N VAL A 530 -8.16 -21.73 20.56
CA VAL A 530 -8.27 -20.65 19.57
C VAL A 530 -8.06 -19.23 20.16
N ASN A 531 -7.82 -19.08 21.46
CA ASN A 531 -7.63 -17.80 22.14
C ASN A 531 -6.17 -17.55 22.57
N HIS A 532 -5.39 -18.60 22.82
CA HIS A 532 -3.97 -18.49 23.20
C HIS A 532 -3.08 -19.23 22.18
N PRO A 533 -2.25 -18.53 21.39
CA PRO A 533 -1.34 -19.21 20.47
C PRO A 533 -0.33 -20.06 21.26
N PRO A 534 -0.10 -21.33 20.87
CA PRO A 534 0.91 -22.15 21.51
C PRO A 534 2.28 -21.53 21.22
N LYS A 535 3.12 -21.43 22.26
CA LYS A 535 4.50 -20.96 22.10
C LYS A 535 5.24 -21.88 21.13
N GLN A 536 6.03 -21.31 20.22
CA GLN A 536 6.87 -22.08 19.31
C GLN A 536 7.89 -22.91 20.12
N SER A 537 7.59 -24.20 20.30
CA SER A 537 8.57 -25.20 20.70
C SER A 537 9.57 -25.37 19.56
N THR A 538 10.85 -25.18 19.83
CA THR A 538 11.94 -25.30 18.84
C THR A 538 12.35 -26.75 18.57
N GLU A 539 11.59 -27.70 19.12
CA GLU A 539 11.75 -29.13 18.91
C GLU A 539 11.01 -29.52 17.62
N GLU A 540 11.79 -29.80 16.58
CA GLU A 540 11.33 -30.57 15.43
C GLU A 540 11.09 -32.01 15.89
N ASP A 541 9.92 -32.23 16.49
CA ASP A 541 9.38 -33.56 16.76
C ASP A 541 9.22 -34.29 15.41
N GLU A 542 10.24 -35.06 15.02
CA GLU A 542 10.07 -36.22 14.12
C GLU A 542 9.23 -37.28 14.86
N LEU A 543 7.94 -36.98 15.03
CA LEU A 543 6.89 -37.97 15.18
C LEU A 543 6.82 -38.72 13.84
N GLY A 544 7.76 -39.67 13.67
CA GLY A 544 7.83 -40.53 12.50
C GLY A 544 6.49 -41.26 12.28
N ASP A 545 6.25 -41.66 11.04
CA ASP A 545 4.94 -42.07 10.53
C ASP A 545 4.47 -43.44 11.07
N GLY A 546 4.23 -43.50 12.39
CA GLY A 546 3.93 -44.69 13.19
C GLY A 546 2.52 -45.23 13.04
N TYR A 547 2.04 -45.34 11.80
CA TYR A 547 0.79 -46.02 11.43
C TYR A 547 1.00 -47.00 10.26
N GLU A 548 2.09 -47.77 10.29
CA GLU A 548 2.23 -49.03 9.52
C GLU A 548 1.24 -50.09 10.01
N ASN A 549 -0.05 -49.89 9.71
CA ASN A 549 -1.00 -50.99 9.59
C ASN A 549 -0.91 -51.52 8.15
N ASP A 550 0.09 -52.38 7.91
CA ASP A 550 0.22 -53.14 6.66
C ASP A 550 -0.82 -54.28 6.59
N ASP A 551 -2.10 -53.91 6.54
CA ASP A 551 -3.20 -54.81 6.19
C ASP A 551 -3.46 -54.68 4.68
N SER A 552 -2.54 -55.24 3.89
CA SER A 552 -2.51 -55.17 2.42
C SER A 552 -3.57 -56.08 1.77
N SER A 553 -4.83 -55.97 2.22
CA SER A 553 -5.96 -56.59 1.54
C SER A 553 -6.19 -55.90 0.18
N PRO A 554 -6.33 -56.64 -0.94
CA PRO A 554 -6.57 -56.01 -2.24
C PRO A 554 -7.93 -55.32 -2.28
N LEU A 555 -7.93 -53.99 -2.44
CA LEU A 555 -9.14 -53.20 -2.60
C LEU A 555 -9.95 -53.70 -3.83
N PRO A 556 -11.28 -53.81 -3.74
CA PRO A 556 -12.12 -54.13 -4.90
C PRO A 556 -11.94 -53.13 -6.04
N ASN A 557 -12.01 -53.60 -7.29
CA ASN A 557 -11.87 -52.77 -8.48
C ASN A 557 -12.88 -51.59 -8.47
N GLY A 558 -12.36 -50.38 -8.24
CA GLY A 558 -13.15 -49.13 -8.20
C GLY A 558 -13.27 -48.48 -6.82
N GLU A 559 -12.76 -49.11 -5.75
CA GLU A 559 -12.70 -48.50 -4.41
C GLU A 559 -11.38 -47.73 -4.20
N PHE A 560 -11.48 -46.52 -3.65
CA PHE A 560 -10.35 -45.64 -3.35
C PHE A 560 -10.25 -45.43 -1.83
N GLU A 561 -9.13 -45.81 -1.21
CA GLU A 561 -8.85 -45.45 0.19
C GLU A 561 -8.13 -44.10 0.25
N VAL A 562 -8.64 -43.20 1.09
CA VAL A 562 -7.88 -42.04 1.58
C VAL A 562 -6.58 -42.54 2.21
N ASP A 563 -5.48 -41.82 2.01
CA ASP A 563 -4.24 -42.00 2.77
C ASP A 563 -4.16 -40.91 3.84
N HIS A 564 -3.86 -39.67 3.42
CA HIS A 564 -3.83 -38.50 4.30
C HIS A 564 -4.38 -37.24 3.64
N PHE A 565 -4.68 -36.23 4.46
CA PHE A 565 -5.07 -34.90 4.02
C PHE A 565 -3.83 -34.01 3.80
N VAL A 566 -3.83 -33.28 2.68
CA VAL A 566 -2.66 -32.53 2.17
C VAL A 566 -2.84 -31.02 2.38
N ASP A 567 -4.04 -30.49 2.14
CA ASP A 567 -4.38 -29.06 2.24
C ASP A 567 -5.90 -28.92 2.50
N VAL A 568 -6.35 -27.72 2.81
CA VAL A 568 -7.76 -27.35 3.03
C VAL A 568 -8.04 -26.02 2.36
N CYS A 569 -9.20 -25.84 1.74
CA CYS A 569 -9.65 -24.57 1.18
C CYS A 569 -11.16 -24.37 1.36
N TYR A 570 -11.63 -23.14 1.16
CA TYR A 570 -13.05 -22.85 1.06
C TYR A 570 -13.35 -22.33 -0.35
N GLY A 571 -14.47 -22.77 -0.93
CA GLY A 571 -14.89 -22.36 -2.26
C GLY A 571 -15.24 -23.56 -3.13
N ASP A 572 -14.92 -23.44 -4.42
CA ASP A 572 -15.31 -24.40 -5.46
C ASP A 572 -14.11 -24.70 -6.39
N PRO A 573 -13.09 -25.44 -5.91
CA PRO A 573 -11.90 -25.76 -6.71
C PRO A 573 -12.21 -26.66 -7.90
N ASN A 574 -13.35 -27.38 -7.86
CA ASN A 574 -13.77 -28.31 -8.90
C ASN A 574 -14.72 -27.68 -9.94
N ASN A 575 -15.10 -26.41 -9.77
CA ASN A 575 -16.01 -25.65 -10.63
C ASN A 575 -17.41 -26.29 -10.81
N ILE A 576 -17.94 -26.87 -9.72
CA ILE A 576 -19.24 -27.56 -9.67
C ILE A 576 -20.42 -26.58 -9.44
N GLY A 577 -20.13 -25.31 -9.14
CA GLY A 577 -21.10 -24.26 -8.83
C GLY A 577 -21.47 -24.15 -7.35
N LYS A 578 -20.77 -24.87 -6.46
CA LYS A 578 -21.08 -24.96 -5.03
C LYS A 578 -19.85 -24.62 -4.18
N LYS A 579 -19.92 -23.54 -3.42
CA LYS A 579 -18.90 -23.20 -2.42
C LYS A 579 -19.14 -23.95 -1.10
N GLU A 580 -18.17 -24.74 -0.66
CA GLU A 580 -18.12 -25.29 0.70
C GLU A 580 -16.68 -25.45 1.20
N LEU A 581 -16.51 -26.06 2.38
CA LEU A 581 -15.18 -26.43 2.90
C LEU A 581 -14.71 -27.72 2.19
N MET A 582 -13.54 -27.63 1.55
CA MET A 582 -12.93 -28.70 0.76
C MET A 582 -11.59 -29.12 1.37
N PHE A 583 -11.27 -30.41 1.34
CA PHE A 583 -9.97 -30.95 1.74
C PHE A 583 -9.27 -31.58 0.54
N LYS A 584 -7.97 -31.36 0.39
CA LYS A 584 -7.14 -32.03 -0.61
C LYS A 584 -6.64 -33.36 -0.06
N ILE A 585 -6.79 -34.43 -0.84
CA ILE A 585 -6.56 -35.82 -0.40
C ILE A 585 -5.41 -36.46 -1.18
N ARG A 586 -4.50 -37.12 -0.47
CA ARG A 586 -3.65 -38.18 -1.04
C ARG A 586 -4.45 -39.48 -1.03
N TRP A 587 -4.51 -40.16 -2.16
CA TRP A 587 -5.10 -41.50 -2.28
C TRP A 587 -4.02 -42.58 -2.07
N LYS A 588 -4.37 -43.66 -1.36
CA LYS A 588 -3.42 -44.73 -1.00
C LYS A 588 -2.91 -45.46 -2.25
N GLY A 589 -1.59 -45.48 -2.43
CA GLY A 589 -0.93 -46.04 -3.61
C GLY A 589 -0.81 -45.10 -4.81
N TYR A 590 -1.28 -43.84 -4.72
CA TYR A 590 -1.20 -42.84 -5.79
C TYR A 590 -0.17 -41.74 -5.49
N GLY A 591 0.30 -41.06 -6.54
CA GLY A 591 1.27 -39.96 -6.45
C GLY A 591 0.61 -38.58 -6.30
N PRO A 592 1.38 -37.52 -5.98
CA PRO A 592 0.87 -36.16 -5.75
C PRO A 592 0.17 -35.49 -6.96
N SER A 593 0.26 -36.06 -8.16
CA SER A 593 -0.48 -35.65 -9.35
C SER A 593 -1.97 -35.99 -9.27
N GLU A 594 -2.33 -37.04 -8.52
CA GLU A 594 -3.68 -37.59 -8.42
C GLU A 594 -4.47 -37.02 -7.22
N ASP A 595 -3.90 -36.05 -6.50
CA ASP A 595 -4.49 -35.53 -5.27
C ASP A 595 -5.73 -34.65 -5.56
N THR A 596 -6.93 -35.15 -5.28
CA THR A 596 -8.21 -34.46 -5.55
C THR A 596 -8.69 -33.59 -4.38
N TRP A 597 -9.61 -32.65 -4.68
CA TRP A 597 -10.32 -31.84 -3.68
C TRP A 597 -11.70 -32.43 -3.40
N GLU A 598 -11.91 -32.93 -2.19
CA GLU A 598 -13.17 -33.54 -1.77
C GLU A 598 -13.94 -32.68 -0.75
N PRO A 599 -15.28 -32.64 -0.81
CA PRO A 599 -16.09 -31.84 0.10
C PRO A 599 -16.16 -32.46 1.49
N ASN A 600 -16.00 -31.63 2.53
CA ASN A 600 -16.15 -32.03 3.94
C ASN A 600 -17.50 -32.75 4.20
N SER A 601 -18.56 -32.40 3.47
CA SER A 601 -19.87 -33.04 3.59
C SER A 601 -19.90 -34.52 3.18
N GLY A 602 -18.98 -34.97 2.31
CA GLY A 602 -18.79 -36.38 1.91
C GLY A 602 -17.83 -37.16 2.82
N LEU A 603 -16.86 -36.48 3.44
CA LEU A 603 -15.75 -37.08 4.19
C LEU A 603 -16.10 -37.57 5.61
N ARG A 604 -17.40 -37.76 5.91
CA ARG A 604 -17.91 -38.09 7.25
C ARG A 604 -17.30 -39.34 7.88
N LYS A 605 -16.88 -40.32 7.05
CA LYS A 605 -16.22 -41.56 7.50
C LYS A 605 -14.77 -41.35 7.95
N CYS A 606 -14.15 -40.20 7.65
CA CYS A 606 -12.73 -39.92 7.88
C CYS A 606 -12.50 -38.95 9.07
N SER A 607 -13.45 -38.85 10.01
CA SER A 607 -13.44 -37.83 11.08
C SER A 607 -12.15 -37.80 11.90
N GLU A 608 -11.58 -38.97 12.21
CA GLU A 608 -10.32 -39.10 12.97
C GLU A 608 -9.11 -38.60 12.17
N ARG A 609 -9.06 -38.90 10.86
CA ARG A 609 -8.00 -38.39 9.98
C ARG A 609 -8.15 -36.87 9.75
N ILE A 610 -9.37 -36.34 9.73
CA ILE A 610 -9.63 -34.88 9.71
C ILE A 610 -9.16 -34.24 11.02
N GLU A 611 -9.43 -34.85 12.17
CA GLU A 611 -8.94 -34.35 13.47
C GLU A 611 -7.41 -34.33 13.51
N ALA A 612 -6.75 -35.42 13.09
CA ALA A 612 -5.29 -35.50 13.01
C ALA A 612 -4.71 -34.40 12.10
N PHE A 613 -5.32 -34.17 10.93
CA PHE A 613 -4.94 -33.07 10.03
C PHE A 613 -5.13 -31.69 10.69
N VAL A 614 -6.26 -31.42 11.35
CA VAL A 614 -6.51 -30.13 12.01
C VAL A 614 -5.54 -29.91 13.17
N ARG A 615 -5.26 -30.93 13.99
CA ARG A 615 -4.27 -30.85 15.08
C ARG A 615 -2.85 -30.60 14.56
N LYS A 616 -2.41 -31.33 13.52
CA LYS A 616 -1.10 -31.12 12.86
C LYS A 616 -1.01 -29.75 12.20
N GLY A 617 -2.07 -29.33 11.50
CA GLY A 617 -2.17 -28.02 10.85
C GLY A 617 -2.15 -26.85 11.82
N TYR A 618 -2.78 -27.00 12.99
CA TYR A 618 -2.76 -26.03 14.09
C TYR A 618 -1.36 -25.90 14.71
N LYS A 619 -0.70 -27.02 15.07
CA LYS A 619 0.70 -27.01 15.57
C LYS A 619 1.65 -26.34 14.56
N ASN A 620 1.45 -26.60 13.26
CA ASN A 620 2.31 -26.10 12.18
C ASN A 620 1.87 -24.72 11.61
N HIS A 621 0.81 -24.13 12.16
CA HIS A 621 0.24 -22.84 11.77
C HIS A 621 -0.06 -22.71 10.26
N ILE A 622 -0.69 -23.73 9.65
CA ILE A 622 -0.96 -23.74 8.19
C ILE A 622 -1.93 -22.62 7.77
N LEU A 623 -2.82 -22.21 8.68
CA LEU A 623 -3.73 -21.08 8.56
C LEU A 623 -3.65 -20.24 9.85
N PRO A 624 -3.72 -18.90 9.77
CA PRO A 624 -3.75 -18.05 10.94
C PRO A 624 -5.07 -18.16 11.70
N LEU A 625 -5.02 -17.89 13.00
CA LEU A 625 -6.17 -17.62 13.85
C LEU A 625 -6.00 -16.23 14.49
N PRO A 626 -7.04 -15.64 15.10
CA PRO A 626 -6.91 -14.34 15.78
C PRO A 626 -5.77 -14.35 16.80
N GLY A 627 -4.91 -13.33 16.78
CA GLY A 627 -3.72 -13.26 17.64
C GLY A 627 -2.48 -14.05 17.18
N PHE A 628 -2.54 -14.85 16.11
CA PHE A 628 -1.37 -15.52 15.51
C PHE A 628 -0.62 -14.62 14.50
N VAL A 629 -1.21 -13.49 14.12
CA VAL A 629 -0.70 -12.55 13.12
C VAL A 629 -0.29 -11.25 13.80
N ASP A 630 1.01 -10.94 13.82
CA ASP A 630 1.48 -9.66 14.34
C ASP A 630 1.16 -8.51 13.36
N VAL A 631 1.35 -8.74 12.06
CA VAL A 631 1.24 -7.72 11.01
C VAL A 631 0.40 -8.23 9.84
N ILE A 632 -0.51 -7.40 9.34
CA ILE A 632 -1.15 -7.59 8.03
C ILE A 632 -0.67 -6.50 7.08
N CYS A 633 -0.21 -6.88 5.88
CA CYS A 633 -0.06 -5.94 4.76
C CYS A 633 -0.97 -6.32 3.59
N GLY A 634 -1.30 -5.36 2.73
CA GLY A 634 -1.97 -5.68 1.46
C GLY A 634 -2.34 -4.50 0.58
N GLY A 635 -2.55 -4.78 -0.70
CA GLY A 635 -2.92 -3.79 -1.74
C GLY A 635 -4.30 -4.07 -2.34
N PRO A 636 -5.42 -3.85 -1.62
CA PRO A 636 -6.77 -4.23 -2.07
C PRO A 636 -7.14 -3.57 -3.42
N PRO A 637 -7.40 -4.35 -4.48
CA PRO A 637 -7.56 -3.81 -5.83
C PRO A 637 -8.89 -3.04 -5.97
N CYS A 638 -8.78 -1.72 -6.17
CA CYS A 638 -9.92 -0.81 -6.36
C CYS A 638 -10.02 -0.37 -7.82
N GLN A 639 -10.47 -1.25 -8.72
CA GLN A 639 -10.45 -0.96 -10.16
C GLN A 639 -11.57 0.01 -10.60
N GLY A 640 -12.66 0.11 -9.83
CA GLY A 640 -13.82 0.95 -10.17
C GLY A 640 -13.50 2.45 -10.20
N ILE A 641 -12.55 2.91 -9.39
CA ILE A 641 -12.20 4.34 -9.27
C ILE A 641 -11.22 4.84 -10.36
N SER A 642 -10.48 3.93 -11.00
CA SER A 642 -9.33 4.21 -11.85
C SER A 642 -9.61 5.23 -12.96
N GLY A 643 -8.65 6.11 -13.23
CA GLY A 643 -8.65 7.02 -14.39
C GLY A 643 -9.01 6.39 -15.75
N PHE A 644 -8.74 5.09 -15.94
CA PHE A 644 -9.07 4.36 -17.17
C PHE A 644 -10.51 3.84 -17.24
N ASN A 645 -11.22 3.73 -16.12
CA ASN A 645 -12.61 3.27 -16.11
C ASN A 645 -13.54 4.36 -16.64
N ARG A 646 -14.39 4.01 -17.62
CA ARG A 646 -15.38 4.93 -18.22
C ARG A 646 -16.72 4.95 -17.48
N PHE A 647 -17.00 3.92 -16.67
CA PHE A 647 -18.26 3.75 -15.94
C PHE A 647 -17.95 3.62 -14.45
N ARG A 648 -17.87 4.77 -13.75
CA ARG A 648 -17.57 4.88 -12.32
C ARG A 648 -18.81 5.42 -11.61
N ASP A 649 -19.22 4.78 -10.53
CA ASP A 649 -20.25 5.30 -9.65
C ASP A 649 -19.60 6.23 -8.62
N SER A 650 -19.95 7.52 -8.67
CA SER A 650 -19.49 8.53 -7.71
C SER A 650 -20.32 8.62 -6.44
N ASN A 651 -21.51 8.03 -6.44
CA ASN A 651 -22.54 8.19 -5.43
C ASN A 651 -22.51 7.05 -4.41
N ASN A 652 -22.21 5.82 -4.85
CA ASN A 652 -21.87 4.72 -3.96
C ASN A 652 -20.67 3.90 -4.49
N PRO A 653 -19.42 4.38 -4.27
CA PRO A 653 -18.22 3.71 -4.76
C PRO A 653 -17.99 2.29 -4.22
N LEU A 654 -18.63 1.87 -3.12
CA LEU A 654 -18.53 0.51 -2.57
C LEU A 654 -19.60 -0.46 -3.09
N ALA A 655 -20.67 0.04 -3.72
CA ALA A 655 -21.61 -0.82 -4.46
C ALA A 655 -20.98 -1.40 -5.74
N ASP A 656 -19.93 -0.78 -6.26
CA ASP A 656 -19.12 -1.34 -7.34
C ASP A 656 -18.32 -2.55 -6.83
N VAL A 657 -18.67 -3.74 -7.34
CA VAL A 657 -18.00 -5.02 -7.04
C VAL A 657 -16.47 -4.92 -7.19
N ARG A 658 -15.98 -4.07 -8.11
CA ARG A 658 -14.56 -3.84 -8.37
C ARG A 658 -13.81 -3.08 -7.28
N ASN A 659 -14.50 -2.64 -6.22
CA ASN A 659 -13.95 -1.97 -5.05
C ASN A 659 -14.26 -2.73 -3.73
N GLN A 660 -15.07 -3.79 -3.76
CA GLN A 660 -15.46 -4.56 -2.56
C GLN A 660 -14.27 -5.21 -1.83
N GLN A 661 -13.16 -5.45 -2.52
CA GLN A 661 -11.93 -5.97 -1.91
C GLN A 661 -11.34 -5.04 -0.84
N MET A 662 -11.67 -3.75 -0.85
CA MET A 662 -11.39 -2.82 0.26
C MET A 662 -12.14 -3.20 1.55
N ALA A 663 -13.38 -3.66 1.44
CA ALA A 663 -14.16 -4.14 2.59
C ALA A 663 -13.67 -5.51 3.05
N VAL A 664 -13.38 -6.44 2.13
CA VAL A 664 -12.83 -7.77 2.44
C VAL A 664 -11.50 -7.68 3.20
N PHE A 665 -10.58 -6.79 2.79
CA PHE A 665 -9.35 -6.51 3.52
C PHE A 665 -9.63 -6.09 4.97
N MET A 666 -10.58 -5.15 5.17
CA MET A 666 -10.94 -4.67 6.51
C MET A 666 -11.67 -5.74 7.34
N GLU A 667 -12.46 -6.64 6.75
CA GLU A 667 -13.05 -7.79 7.46
C GLU A 667 -11.99 -8.81 7.90
N ILE A 668 -10.90 -9.00 7.14
CA ILE A 668 -9.79 -9.88 7.54
C ILE A 668 -9.00 -9.24 8.69
N VAL A 669 -8.77 -7.92 8.66
CA VAL A 669 -8.18 -7.15 9.77
C VAL A 669 -9.07 -7.20 11.02
N ASP A 670 -10.39 -7.09 10.86
CA ASP A 670 -11.36 -7.17 11.96
C ASP A 670 -11.40 -8.57 12.57
N PHE A 671 -11.34 -9.63 11.76
CA PHE A 671 -11.34 -11.01 12.24
C PHE A 671 -10.03 -11.39 12.96
N LEU A 672 -8.85 -11.02 12.41
CA LEU A 672 -7.56 -11.46 12.94
C LEU A 672 -6.98 -10.57 14.05
N LYS A 673 -7.40 -9.29 14.12
CA LYS A 673 -6.95 -8.27 15.08
C LYS A 673 -5.41 -8.18 15.27
N PRO A 674 -4.62 -8.03 14.18
CA PRO A 674 -3.16 -7.92 14.26
C PRO A 674 -2.71 -6.71 15.09
N LYS A 675 -1.43 -6.68 15.51
CA LYS A 675 -0.83 -5.51 16.16
C LYS A 675 -0.72 -4.34 15.18
N TYR A 676 -0.29 -4.62 13.95
CA TYR A 676 -0.06 -3.61 12.90
C TYR A 676 -0.77 -3.96 11.60
N VAL A 677 -1.17 -2.92 10.87
CA VAL A 677 -1.80 -2.99 9.54
C VAL A 677 -1.07 -2.02 8.61
N LEU A 678 -0.71 -2.46 7.41
CA LEU A 678 -0.25 -1.59 6.32
C LEU A 678 -1.07 -1.83 5.05
N MET A 679 -1.91 -0.88 4.69
CA MET A 679 -2.64 -0.91 3.42
C MET A 679 -1.97 0.00 2.39
N GLU A 680 -1.63 -0.53 1.21
CA GLU A 680 -1.21 0.26 0.04
C GLU A 680 -2.40 0.56 -0.86
N ASN A 681 -2.40 1.73 -1.53
CA ASN A 681 -3.20 1.91 -2.74
C ASN A 681 -2.72 3.04 -3.67
N VAL A 682 -3.37 3.12 -4.84
CA VAL A 682 -3.20 4.24 -5.78
C VAL A 682 -3.76 5.54 -5.23
N VAL A 683 -3.12 6.68 -5.54
CA VAL A 683 -3.56 8.03 -5.11
C VAL A 683 -4.98 8.39 -5.54
N ASP A 684 -5.54 7.70 -6.54
CA ASP A 684 -6.94 7.87 -6.93
C ASP A 684 -7.94 7.55 -5.80
N ILE A 685 -7.59 6.74 -4.77
CA ILE A 685 -8.48 6.52 -3.59
C ILE A 685 -8.75 7.80 -2.78
N LEU A 686 -7.91 8.82 -2.96
CA LEU A 686 -8.01 10.16 -2.33
C LEU A 686 -8.57 11.23 -3.29
N LYS A 687 -8.63 10.94 -4.59
CA LYS A 687 -9.08 11.87 -5.64
C LYS A 687 -10.50 11.57 -6.11
N PHE A 688 -10.88 10.30 -6.24
CA PHE A 688 -12.21 9.91 -6.69
C PHE A 688 -13.24 10.03 -5.55
N ALA A 689 -14.45 10.51 -5.88
CA ALA A 689 -15.56 10.70 -4.95
C ALA A 689 -15.14 11.37 -3.62
N GLU A 690 -14.43 12.51 -3.68
CA GLU A 690 -13.94 13.26 -2.51
C GLU A 690 -12.94 12.49 -1.61
N GLY A 691 -12.40 11.37 -2.09
CA GLY A 691 -11.52 10.46 -1.36
C GLY A 691 -12.26 9.31 -0.66
N PHE A 692 -13.44 8.91 -1.14
CA PHE A 692 -14.36 7.98 -0.47
C PHE A 692 -13.72 6.70 0.06
N LEU A 693 -12.86 6.05 -0.72
CA LEU A 693 -12.23 4.78 -0.33
C LEU A 693 -11.09 4.98 0.69
N GLY A 694 -10.32 6.07 0.58
CA GLY A 694 -9.33 6.41 1.61
C GLY A 694 -9.97 6.79 2.95
N ARG A 695 -11.04 7.60 2.91
CA ARG A 695 -11.84 7.95 4.10
C ARG A 695 -12.52 6.73 4.71
N PHE A 696 -13.02 5.81 3.89
CA PHE A 696 -13.60 4.53 4.36
C PHE A 696 -12.56 3.66 5.08
N ALA A 697 -11.38 3.48 4.47
CA ALA A 697 -10.32 2.65 5.03
C ALA A 697 -9.84 3.17 6.39
N LEU A 698 -9.62 4.48 6.50
CA LEU A 698 -9.27 5.14 7.76
C LEU A 698 -10.41 5.06 8.78
N SER A 699 -11.66 5.27 8.34
CA SER A 699 -12.86 5.11 9.19
C SER A 699 -12.94 3.73 9.84
N LYS A 700 -12.71 2.66 9.06
CA LYS A 700 -12.78 1.29 9.56
C LYS A 700 -11.67 0.96 10.56
N LEU A 701 -10.45 1.47 10.38
CA LEU A 701 -9.39 1.34 11.40
C LEU A 701 -9.78 2.05 12.71
N VAL A 702 -10.23 3.30 12.65
CA VAL A 702 -10.63 4.07 13.83
C VAL A 702 -11.85 3.48 14.53
N GLN A 703 -12.81 2.92 13.77
CA GLN A 703 -13.97 2.19 14.29
C GLN A 703 -13.56 0.87 14.98
N MET A 704 -12.59 0.14 14.40
CA MET A 704 -11.94 -1.03 15.01
C MET A 704 -10.98 -0.67 16.16
N ASN A 705 -11.00 0.58 16.63
CA ASN A 705 -10.16 1.10 17.70
C ASN A 705 -8.64 1.01 17.45
N TYR A 706 -8.19 1.05 16.20
CA TYR A 706 -6.76 1.23 15.89
C TYR A 706 -6.40 2.71 15.92
N GLN A 707 -5.20 3.01 16.41
CA GLN A 707 -4.46 4.22 16.01
C GLN A 707 -4.23 4.12 14.50
N ALA A 708 -4.36 5.21 13.75
CA ALA A 708 -4.23 5.18 12.29
C ALA A 708 -3.60 6.45 11.72
N ARG A 709 -2.83 6.33 10.64
CA ARG A 709 -2.09 7.44 10.02
C ARG A 709 -1.92 7.20 8.52
N LEU A 710 -2.16 8.22 7.71
CA LEU A 710 -2.19 8.15 6.25
C LEU A 710 -1.07 9.00 5.63
N GLY A 711 -0.30 8.40 4.72
CA GLY A 711 0.83 9.04 4.06
C GLY A 711 0.80 8.83 2.55
N ILE A 712 1.36 9.78 1.80
CA ILE A 712 1.52 9.71 0.35
C ILE A 712 3.02 9.81 0.04
N MET A 713 3.60 8.74 -0.54
CA MET A 713 5.05 8.61 -0.76
C MET A 713 5.34 8.43 -2.26
N ALA A 714 6.39 9.09 -2.76
CA ALA A 714 6.90 8.89 -4.12
C ALA A 714 8.04 7.85 -4.11
N ALA A 715 7.96 6.83 -4.96
CA ALA A 715 9.00 5.79 -5.00
C ALA A 715 10.41 6.30 -5.32
N GLY A 716 10.54 7.38 -6.10
CA GLY A 716 11.84 7.94 -6.46
C GLY A 716 12.60 8.61 -5.31
N CYS A 717 11.88 9.09 -4.29
CA CYS A 717 12.46 9.62 -3.04
C CYS A 717 13.24 8.58 -2.23
N TYR A 718 13.21 7.31 -2.62
CA TYR A 718 13.85 6.17 -1.94
C TYR A 718 14.79 5.42 -2.91
N GLY A 719 15.45 6.17 -3.80
CA GLY A 719 16.50 5.62 -4.68
C GLY A 719 15.98 4.84 -5.88
N LEU A 720 15.04 5.41 -6.66
CA LEU A 720 14.58 4.81 -7.91
C LEU A 720 14.33 5.84 -9.03
N PRO A 721 14.63 5.52 -10.30
CA PRO A 721 14.37 6.40 -11.45
C PRO A 721 12.89 6.41 -11.91
N GLN A 722 11.96 6.55 -10.96
CA GLN A 722 10.50 6.64 -11.22
C GLN A 722 9.76 7.58 -10.27
N PHE A 723 8.67 8.20 -10.74
CA PHE A 723 7.80 9.07 -9.93
C PHE A 723 6.46 8.39 -9.57
N ARG A 724 6.53 7.15 -9.09
CA ARG A 724 5.37 6.35 -8.68
C ARG A 724 4.88 6.77 -7.29
N MET A 725 3.93 7.71 -7.24
CA MET A 725 3.22 8.07 -6.01
C MET A 725 2.26 6.96 -5.56
N ARG A 726 2.22 6.70 -4.25
CA ARG A 726 1.32 5.74 -3.59
C ARG A 726 0.85 6.24 -2.22
N VAL A 727 -0.31 5.74 -1.81
CA VAL A 727 -0.91 5.98 -0.50
C VAL A 727 -0.63 4.79 0.39
N PHE A 728 -0.19 5.06 1.61
CA PHE A 728 0.05 4.08 2.65
C PHE A 728 -0.78 4.46 3.88
N LEU A 729 -1.53 3.51 4.41
CA LEU A 729 -2.34 3.68 5.61
C LEU A 729 -1.80 2.71 6.67
N TRP A 730 -1.20 3.27 7.71
CA TRP A 730 -0.84 2.54 8.92
C TRP A 730 -2.07 2.40 9.82
N GLY A 731 -2.22 1.21 10.41
CA GLY A 731 -2.98 0.97 11.62
C GLY A 731 -2.08 0.34 12.68
N ALA A 732 -2.23 0.74 13.94
CA ALA A 732 -1.57 0.12 15.09
C ALA A 732 -2.57 -0.05 16.24
N ARG A 733 -2.52 -1.18 16.95
CA ARG A 733 -3.42 -1.42 18.09
C ARG A 733 -3.18 -0.40 19.21
N PRO A 734 -4.16 -0.17 20.11
CA PRO A 734 -4.00 0.72 21.27
C PRO A 734 -2.87 0.35 22.23
N THR A 735 -2.38 -0.89 22.20
CA THR A 735 -1.26 -1.40 23.01
C THR A 735 0.12 -1.14 22.38
N GLU A 736 0.14 -0.61 21.16
CA GLU A 736 1.32 -0.52 20.30
C GLU A 736 1.73 0.94 20.07
N VAL A 737 2.92 1.18 19.51
CA VAL A 737 3.35 2.51 19.04
C VAL A 737 2.98 2.65 17.56
N ILE A 738 2.31 3.72 17.14
CA ILE A 738 1.98 3.88 15.72
C ILE A 738 3.25 4.17 14.88
N PRO A 739 3.49 3.48 13.74
CA PRO A 739 4.64 3.76 12.90
C PRO A 739 4.66 5.20 12.34
N GLN A 740 5.86 5.71 12.16
CA GLN A 740 6.14 7.01 11.56
C GLN A 740 6.31 6.83 10.03
N PHE A 741 6.22 7.89 9.24
CA PHE A 741 6.61 7.82 7.83
C PHE A 741 8.10 8.18 7.65
N PRO A 742 8.89 7.35 6.95
CA PRO A 742 10.28 7.68 6.66
C PRO A 742 10.33 8.84 5.67
N LEU A 743 11.16 9.84 5.94
CA LEU A 743 11.37 10.97 5.03
C LEU A 743 12.19 10.56 3.79
N PRO A 744 12.12 11.34 2.69
CA PRO A 744 12.92 11.13 1.50
C PRO A 744 14.42 10.96 1.79
N THR A 745 15.05 9.99 1.12
CA THR A 745 16.51 9.79 1.14
C THR A 745 17.20 10.24 -0.15
N HIS A 746 16.43 10.58 -1.19
CA HIS A 746 16.92 11.07 -2.49
C HIS A 746 16.06 12.24 -2.96
N ASP A 747 16.67 13.17 -3.70
CA ASP A 747 15.95 14.14 -4.53
C ASP A 747 15.15 13.43 -5.64
N VAL A 748 14.13 14.08 -6.20
CA VAL A 748 13.27 13.48 -7.22
C VAL A 748 12.76 14.47 -8.27
N LEU A 749 12.76 14.05 -9.53
CA LEU A 749 12.13 14.79 -10.62
C LEU A 749 10.60 14.72 -10.51
N VAL A 750 10.02 15.63 -9.73
CA VAL A 750 8.58 15.73 -9.43
C VAL A 750 7.73 15.82 -10.71
N ARG A 751 6.73 14.94 -10.84
CA ARG A 751 5.82 14.89 -12.01
C ARG A 751 4.35 14.86 -11.59
N GLY A 752 3.86 16.01 -11.13
CA GLY A 752 2.46 16.24 -10.77
C GLY A 752 2.21 16.29 -9.26
N GLY A 753 1.02 16.75 -8.87
CA GLY A 753 0.67 17.04 -7.47
C GLY A 753 -0.18 15.99 -6.75
N ALA A 754 -0.10 16.06 -5.41
CA ALA A 754 -0.99 15.39 -4.48
C ALA A 754 -2.46 15.88 -4.62
N PRO A 755 -3.45 15.21 -3.99
CA PRO A 755 -4.79 15.78 -3.84
C PRO A 755 -4.74 16.92 -2.82
N VAL A 756 -5.22 18.12 -3.17
CA VAL A 756 -5.26 19.31 -2.26
C VAL A 756 -5.91 18.97 -0.92
N LYS A 757 -7.07 18.27 -0.92
CA LYS A 757 -7.76 17.80 0.30
C LYS A 757 -6.95 16.84 1.20
N PHE A 758 -5.73 16.45 0.80
CA PHE A 758 -4.83 15.55 1.51
C PHE A 758 -3.36 16.02 1.44
N GLU A 759 -3.09 17.30 1.19
CA GLU A 759 -1.72 17.82 1.04
C GLU A 759 -0.86 17.64 2.30
N ASN A 760 -1.43 17.84 3.49
CA ASN A 760 -0.82 17.55 4.81
C ASN A 760 -0.53 16.05 5.07
N ASN A 761 -0.69 15.18 4.07
CA ASN A 761 -0.37 13.74 4.14
C ASN A 761 0.80 13.38 3.20
N VAL A 762 1.39 14.33 2.47
CA VAL A 762 2.54 14.08 1.59
C VAL A 762 3.79 13.92 2.44
N VAL A 763 4.47 12.78 2.31
CA VAL A 763 5.71 12.48 3.05
C VAL A 763 6.89 13.17 2.35
N ALA A 764 7.23 14.37 2.84
CA ALA A 764 8.31 15.22 2.37
C ALA A 764 8.92 16.03 3.52
N TYR A 765 10.07 16.68 3.27
CA TYR A 765 10.59 17.73 4.16
C TYR A 765 9.78 19.02 3.97
N ASN A 766 9.75 19.87 4.99
CA ASN A 766 9.08 21.18 4.94
C ASN A 766 9.81 22.11 3.96
N GLU A 767 9.08 23.02 3.29
CA GLU A 767 9.66 23.87 2.23
C GLU A 767 10.80 24.79 2.71
N ASP A 768 10.77 25.22 3.98
CA ASP A 768 11.84 26.01 4.61
C ASP A 768 13.09 25.18 5.00
N GLN A 769 12.97 23.84 5.05
CA GLN A 769 14.02 22.96 5.53
C GLN A 769 15.00 22.60 4.40
N LYS A 770 16.15 23.28 4.36
CA LYS A 770 17.26 22.91 3.49
C LYS A 770 17.87 21.58 3.93
N VAL A 771 17.68 20.55 3.12
CA VAL A 771 18.31 19.22 3.27
C VAL A 771 19.11 18.92 1.99
N GLU A 772 20.36 18.51 2.15
CA GLU A 772 21.18 18.02 1.04
C GLU A 772 20.90 16.52 0.87
N LEU A 773 20.26 16.14 -0.23
CA LEU A 773 19.93 14.75 -0.56
C LEU A 773 20.76 14.28 -1.77
N PRO A 774 21.13 12.98 -1.83
CA PRO A 774 21.57 12.31 -3.05
C PRO A 774 20.70 12.65 -4.27
N THR A 775 21.34 12.85 -5.41
CA THR A 775 20.68 13.23 -6.68
C THR A 775 19.69 12.17 -7.16
N ALA A 776 18.60 12.60 -7.78
CA ALA A 776 17.60 11.73 -8.38
C ALA A 776 18.21 10.75 -9.40
N LEU A 777 18.02 9.44 -9.20
CA LEU A 777 18.47 8.41 -10.15
C LEU A 777 17.73 8.54 -11.50
N LEU A 778 18.43 8.18 -12.56
CA LEU A 778 17.97 8.20 -13.95
C LEU A 778 18.01 6.78 -14.57
N LEU A 779 17.45 6.60 -15.77
CA LEU A 779 17.39 5.30 -16.43
C LEU A 779 18.77 4.67 -16.64
N GLY A 780 19.79 5.49 -16.97
CA GLY A 780 21.18 5.06 -17.11
C GLY A 780 21.74 4.43 -15.83
N ASP A 781 21.33 4.92 -14.66
CA ASP A 781 21.81 4.39 -13.38
C ASP A 781 21.26 3.00 -13.09
N ALA A 782 20.07 2.67 -13.62
CA ALA A 782 19.40 1.40 -13.34
C ALA A 782 19.71 0.25 -14.31
N ILE A 783 20.03 0.54 -15.58
CA ILE A 783 20.07 -0.51 -16.63
C ILE A 783 21.29 -0.47 -17.58
N SER A 784 22.30 0.36 -17.33
CA SER A 784 23.44 0.52 -18.27
C SER A 784 24.50 -0.59 -18.25
N ASP A 785 24.50 -1.49 -17.26
CA ASP A 785 25.31 -2.72 -17.21
C ASP A 785 24.65 -3.94 -17.87
N LEU A 786 23.38 -3.84 -18.30
CA LEU A 786 22.65 -4.99 -18.84
C LEU A 786 23.08 -5.30 -20.29
N PRO A 787 23.20 -6.59 -20.65
CA PRO A 787 23.63 -7.02 -21.99
C PRO A 787 22.59 -6.65 -23.05
N LYS A 788 23.02 -6.56 -24.32
CA LYS A 788 22.10 -6.26 -25.44
C LYS A 788 21.33 -7.52 -25.84
N VAL A 789 20.01 -7.38 -26.04
CA VAL A 789 19.09 -8.45 -26.45
C VAL A 789 18.10 -7.95 -27.51
N GLU A 790 17.64 -8.85 -28.37
CA GLU A 790 16.72 -8.53 -29.47
C GLU A 790 15.25 -8.46 -29.03
N ASN A 791 14.34 -8.10 -29.94
CA ASN A 791 12.89 -8.12 -29.71
C ASN A 791 12.34 -9.51 -29.35
N ASN A 792 13.03 -10.59 -29.75
CA ASN A 792 12.71 -11.95 -29.35
C ASN A 792 13.87 -12.54 -28.53
N GLU A 793 13.67 -12.70 -27.23
CA GLU A 793 14.61 -13.39 -26.34
C GLU A 793 13.91 -14.58 -25.66
N GLY A 794 14.49 -15.76 -25.81
CA GLY A 794 13.97 -17.02 -25.29
C GLY A 794 14.51 -17.38 -23.90
N ARG A 795 15.69 -16.87 -23.53
CA ARG A 795 16.44 -17.27 -22.34
C ARG A 795 15.89 -16.60 -21.08
N ASP A 796 15.40 -17.41 -20.15
CA ASP A 796 15.00 -16.94 -18.81
C ASP A 796 16.20 -16.62 -17.91
N GLU A 797 17.36 -17.24 -18.16
CA GLU A 797 18.62 -17.04 -17.42
C GLU A 797 19.78 -16.80 -18.41
N MET A 798 20.66 -15.84 -18.13
CA MET A 798 21.87 -15.53 -18.93
C MET A 798 22.97 -14.88 -18.06
N PRO A 799 24.24 -14.80 -18.47
CA PRO A 799 25.25 -14.00 -17.76
C PRO A 799 25.10 -12.50 -18.04
N TYR A 800 25.49 -11.64 -17.09
CA TYR A 800 25.50 -10.17 -17.29
C TYR A 800 26.45 -9.68 -18.38
N GLY A 801 27.57 -10.39 -18.61
CA GLY A 801 28.65 -9.94 -19.48
C GLY A 801 29.55 -8.85 -18.87
N GLU A 802 28.98 -7.88 -18.14
CA GLU A 802 29.71 -6.74 -17.56
C GLU A 802 29.50 -6.59 -16.02
N PRO A 803 30.46 -5.99 -15.30
CA PRO A 803 30.30 -5.60 -13.90
C PRO A 803 29.31 -4.43 -13.74
N PRO A 804 28.76 -4.19 -12.53
CA PRO A 804 27.96 -3.00 -12.26
C PRO A 804 28.77 -1.71 -12.46
N LYS A 805 28.11 -0.66 -12.96
CA LYS A 805 28.70 0.64 -13.30
C LYS A 805 28.30 1.77 -12.35
N THR A 806 27.30 1.54 -11.50
CA THR A 806 26.76 2.50 -10.52
C THR A 806 26.48 1.80 -9.19
N ASP A 807 26.38 2.57 -8.11
CA ASP A 807 26.07 2.03 -6.77
C ASP A 807 24.68 1.36 -6.73
N PHE A 808 23.73 1.86 -7.52
CA PHE A 808 22.43 1.21 -7.71
C PHE A 808 22.59 -0.18 -8.33
N GLN A 809 23.38 -0.32 -9.40
CA GLN A 809 23.63 -1.61 -10.06
C GLN A 809 24.42 -2.56 -9.17
N TYR A 810 25.32 -2.04 -8.34
CA TYR A 810 26.03 -2.82 -7.33
C TYR A 810 25.05 -3.38 -6.28
N SER A 811 24.25 -2.49 -5.67
CA SER A 811 23.24 -2.84 -4.66
C SER A 811 22.21 -3.85 -5.17
N ILE A 812 21.65 -3.62 -6.37
CA ILE A 812 20.60 -4.47 -6.94
C ILE A 812 21.11 -5.87 -7.33
N ARG A 813 22.42 -6.01 -7.58
CA ARG A 813 23.10 -7.28 -7.90
C ARG A 813 23.65 -8.02 -6.68
N LEU A 814 23.40 -7.56 -5.45
CA LEU A 814 23.78 -8.32 -4.26
C LEU A 814 23.05 -9.68 -4.19
N THR A 815 23.75 -10.69 -3.67
CA THR A 815 23.17 -12.00 -3.34
C THR A 815 22.13 -11.91 -2.22
N ALA A 816 21.30 -12.94 -2.07
CA ALA A 816 20.21 -12.94 -1.09
C ALA A 816 20.72 -12.80 0.37
N SER A 817 21.85 -13.42 0.72
CA SER A 817 22.52 -13.24 2.02
C SER A 817 22.93 -11.79 2.25
N ASP A 818 23.60 -11.21 1.27
CA ASP A 818 24.31 -9.94 1.38
C ASP A 818 23.36 -8.74 1.30
N SER A 819 22.23 -8.91 0.61
CA SER A 819 21.13 -7.93 0.59
C SER A 819 20.39 -7.80 1.93
N MET A 820 20.51 -8.82 2.80
CA MET A 820 19.89 -8.90 4.12
C MET A 820 20.86 -8.51 5.26
N ASP A 821 22.17 -8.72 5.10
CA ASP A 821 23.18 -8.44 6.13
C ASP A 821 23.46 -6.92 6.28
N PRO A 822 23.10 -6.28 7.41
CA PRO A 822 23.42 -4.87 7.68
C PRO A 822 24.92 -4.60 7.84
N CYS A 823 25.74 -5.64 8.08
CA CYS A 823 27.19 -5.54 8.25
C CYS A 823 27.97 -5.89 6.97
N CYS A 824 27.30 -6.04 5.81
CA CYS A 824 27.92 -6.59 4.62
C CYS A 824 29.07 -5.71 4.10
N ASN A 825 30.30 -6.23 4.15
CA ASN A 825 31.48 -5.50 3.72
C ASN A 825 31.63 -5.54 2.17
N PRO A 826 31.60 -4.41 1.45
CA PRO A 826 31.68 -4.39 -0.02
C PRO A 826 32.96 -4.99 -0.62
N LYS A 827 34.04 -5.09 0.17
CA LYS A 827 35.31 -5.73 -0.23
C LYS A 827 35.24 -7.27 -0.08
N LYS A 828 34.08 -7.83 0.30
CA LYS A 828 33.80 -9.27 0.46
C LYS A 828 32.43 -9.71 -0.11
N SER A 829 31.51 -8.80 -0.41
CA SER A 829 30.18 -9.15 -0.91
C SER A 829 30.22 -10.02 -2.16
N LEU A 830 29.39 -11.04 -2.22
CA LEU A 830 29.15 -11.83 -3.41
C LEU A 830 28.06 -11.15 -4.26
N LEU A 831 28.46 -10.71 -5.46
CA LEU A 831 27.53 -10.30 -6.50
C LEU A 831 26.89 -11.54 -7.14
N HIS A 832 25.60 -11.42 -7.45
CA HIS A 832 24.86 -12.41 -8.19
C HIS A 832 25.35 -12.46 -9.66
N ASP A 833 25.72 -13.65 -10.13
CA ASP A 833 26.40 -13.87 -11.42
C ASP A 833 25.42 -14.05 -12.60
N THR A 834 24.21 -14.49 -12.29
CA THR A 834 23.17 -14.86 -13.25
C THR A 834 22.12 -13.75 -13.35
N LEU A 835 21.72 -13.43 -14.58
CA LEU A 835 20.72 -12.43 -14.92
C LEU A 835 19.42 -13.12 -15.32
N PHE A 836 18.39 -12.98 -14.50
CA PHE A 836 17.06 -13.54 -14.75
C PHE A 836 16.15 -12.54 -15.49
N ASP A 837 15.16 -13.04 -16.22
CA ASP A 837 14.05 -12.24 -16.79
C ASP A 837 14.45 -11.11 -17.76
N HIS A 838 15.65 -11.14 -18.35
CA HIS A 838 16.09 -10.09 -19.30
C HIS A 838 15.50 -10.30 -20.71
N ARG A 839 14.16 -10.38 -20.75
CA ARG A 839 13.34 -10.68 -21.93
C ARG A 839 12.34 -9.53 -22.19
N PRO A 840 12.27 -8.93 -23.40
CA PRO A 840 11.24 -7.96 -23.74
C PRO A 840 9.89 -8.64 -24.01
N LEU A 841 8.82 -7.84 -24.12
CA LEU A 841 7.61 -8.30 -24.80
C LEU A 841 7.94 -8.42 -26.29
N GLN A 842 7.88 -9.64 -26.82
CA GLN A 842 8.00 -9.90 -28.25
C GLN A 842 6.90 -9.15 -29.00
N LEU A 843 7.28 -8.08 -29.70
CA LEU A 843 6.38 -7.34 -30.57
C LEU A 843 6.05 -8.19 -31.80
N ASN A 844 4.82 -8.06 -32.29
CA ASN A 844 4.45 -8.52 -33.62
C ASN A 844 5.31 -7.80 -34.68
N GLU A 845 5.44 -8.39 -35.88
CA GLU A 845 6.28 -7.85 -36.96
C GLU A 845 5.94 -6.38 -37.29
N ASP A 846 4.64 -6.07 -37.31
CA ASP A 846 4.10 -4.75 -37.63
C ASP A 846 4.59 -3.66 -36.65
N ASP A 847 4.52 -3.94 -35.34
CA ASP A 847 4.98 -3.06 -34.28
C ASP A 847 6.51 -3.06 -34.12
N TYR A 848 7.18 -4.18 -34.39
CA TYR A 848 8.65 -4.23 -34.45
C TYR A 848 9.18 -3.36 -35.60
N LEU A 849 8.56 -3.43 -36.79
CA LEU A 849 8.86 -2.58 -37.94
C LEU A 849 8.54 -1.09 -37.70
N ARG A 850 7.60 -0.77 -36.80
CA ARG A 850 7.39 0.61 -36.29
C ARG A 850 8.54 1.02 -35.37
N VAL A 851 8.89 0.19 -34.39
CA VAL A 851 9.97 0.46 -33.42
C VAL A 851 11.33 0.66 -34.09
N CYS A 852 11.69 -0.17 -35.07
CA CYS A 852 12.93 -0.03 -35.86
C CYS A 852 13.01 1.28 -36.66
N ARG A 853 11.88 1.99 -36.87
CA ARG A 853 11.83 3.30 -37.52
C ARG A 853 11.81 4.48 -36.54
N VAL A 854 11.64 4.26 -35.23
CA VAL A 854 11.71 5.32 -34.23
C VAL A 854 13.18 5.73 -34.04
N PRO A 855 13.58 6.99 -34.29
CA PRO A 855 14.97 7.40 -34.18
C PRO A 855 15.59 7.13 -32.81
N LYS A 856 16.90 6.87 -32.77
CA LYS A 856 17.67 6.62 -31.54
C LYS A 856 18.20 7.94 -30.97
N LYS A 857 17.28 8.78 -30.49
CA LYS A 857 17.52 10.08 -29.86
C LYS A 857 16.52 10.32 -28.72
N LYS A 858 16.86 11.19 -27.76
CA LYS A 858 15.95 11.63 -26.70
C LYS A 858 14.65 12.21 -27.27
N GLY A 859 13.51 11.83 -26.67
CA GLY A 859 12.18 12.31 -27.05
C GLY A 859 11.61 11.76 -28.37
N ALA A 860 12.30 10.84 -29.06
CA ALA A 860 11.81 10.22 -30.29
C ALA A 860 10.51 9.43 -30.05
N ASN A 861 9.55 9.54 -30.96
CA ASN A 861 8.24 8.88 -30.86
C ASN A 861 7.56 8.74 -32.23
N PHE A 862 6.30 8.29 -32.29
CA PHE A 862 5.56 8.13 -33.55
C PHE A 862 5.47 9.42 -34.42
N ARG A 863 5.68 10.60 -33.84
CA ARG A 863 5.75 11.88 -34.57
C ARG A 863 6.98 12.02 -35.48
N ASP A 864 7.98 11.17 -35.30
CA ASP A 864 9.15 11.09 -36.19
C ASP A 864 8.89 10.20 -37.43
N PHE A 865 7.71 9.57 -37.56
CA PHE A 865 7.37 8.77 -38.74
C PHE A 865 7.04 9.65 -39.96
N PRO A 866 7.43 9.24 -41.19
CA PRO A 866 7.10 9.96 -42.41
C PRO A 866 5.58 10.09 -42.60
N GLY A 867 5.14 11.26 -43.06
CA GLY A 867 3.73 11.60 -43.23
C GLY A 867 3.03 12.07 -41.95
N VAL A 868 3.74 12.26 -40.83
CA VAL A 868 3.22 12.93 -39.63
C VAL A 868 3.80 14.34 -39.53
N ARG A 869 2.94 15.34 -39.35
CA ARG A 869 3.32 16.73 -39.04
C ARG A 869 2.65 17.19 -37.74
N VAL A 870 3.24 18.20 -37.09
CA VAL A 870 2.68 18.81 -35.86
C VAL A 870 2.17 20.21 -36.19
N GLY A 871 0.85 20.40 -36.14
CA GLY A 871 0.21 21.70 -36.34
C GLY A 871 0.41 22.66 -35.16
N PRO A 872 0.10 23.96 -35.33
CA PRO A 872 0.42 25.02 -34.37
C PRO A 872 -0.21 24.85 -32.97
N ASN A 873 -1.23 24.01 -32.84
CA ASN A 873 -1.89 23.67 -31.56
C ASN A 873 -1.23 22.47 -30.83
N ASN A 874 -0.01 22.07 -31.23
CA ASN A 874 0.69 20.84 -30.80
C ASN A 874 -0.11 19.55 -31.06
N THR A 875 -1.01 19.59 -32.04
CA THR A 875 -1.82 18.45 -32.49
C THR A 875 -1.19 17.84 -33.74
N VAL A 876 -1.10 16.52 -33.81
CA VAL A 876 -0.63 15.81 -35.01
C VAL A 876 -1.65 15.82 -36.13
N GLU A 877 -1.16 15.92 -37.36
CA GLU A 877 -1.91 15.83 -38.60
C GLU A 877 -1.16 14.90 -39.57
N PHE A 878 -1.87 14.31 -40.53
CA PHE A 878 -1.21 13.72 -41.69
C PHE A 878 -0.71 14.82 -42.61
N ASP A 879 0.46 14.60 -43.21
CA ASP A 879 1.00 15.47 -44.24
C ASP A 879 0.30 15.18 -45.60
N PRO A 880 -0.42 16.14 -46.21
CA PRO A 880 -1.06 15.93 -47.51
C PRO A 880 -0.07 15.77 -48.68
N GLU A 881 1.22 16.12 -48.49
CA GLU A 881 2.25 15.94 -49.52
C GLU A 881 2.90 14.53 -49.49
N VAL A 882 2.60 13.73 -48.45
CA VAL A 882 3.19 12.40 -48.25
C VAL A 882 2.09 11.34 -48.20
N GLU A 883 2.08 10.43 -49.18
CA GLU A 883 1.13 9.30 -49.18
C GLU A 883 1.32 8.39 -47.95
N ARG A 884 0.21 7.79 -47.47
CA ARG A 884 0.18 6.93 -46.28
C ARG A 884 1.11 5.72 -46.45
N VAL A 885 2.32 5.82 -45.91
CA VAL A 885 3.31 4.72 -45.91
C VAL A 885 2.70 3.47 -45.26
N LEU A 886 2.70 2.36 -46.00
CA LEU A 886 2.24 1.06 -45.54
C LEU A 886 3.42 0.16 -45.13
N LEU A 887 3.12 -0.84 -44.32
CA LEU A 887 4.00 -1.94 -43.93
C LEU A 887 3.83 -3.13 -44.90
N PRO A 888 4.72 -4.14 -44.89
CA PRO A 888 4.61 -5.32 -45.76
C PRO A 888 3.29 -6.09 -45.61
N SER A 889 2.66 -5.99 -44.43
CA SER A 889 1.33 -6.51 -44.08
C SER A 889 0.15 -5.79 -44.76
N GLY A 890 0.38 -4.62 -45.38
CA GLY A 890 -0.67 -3.69 -45.80
C GLY A 890 -1.17 -2.75 -44.70
N SER A 891 -0.79 -2.96 -43.43
CA SER A 891 -1.10 -2.03 -42.33
C SER A 891 -0.46 -0.65 -42.54
N PRO A 892 -1.08 0.46 -42.07
CA PRO A 892 -0.41 1.75 -42.08
C PRO A 892 0.77 1.77 -41.09
N LEU A 893 1.86 2.44 -41.48
CA LEU A 893 3.01 2.67 -40.60
C LEU A 893 2.60 3.45 -39.35
N VAL A 894 1.86 4.55 -39.55
CA VAL A 894 1.32 5.42 -38.50
C VAL A 894 -0.07 4.90 -38.09
N PRO A 895 -0.29 4.38 -36.86
CA PRO A 895 -1.59 3.87 -36.47
C PRO A 895 -2.60 5.01 -36.19
N ASP A 896 -3.83 4.86 -36.66
CA ASP A 896 -4.89 5.88 -36.51
C ASP A 896 -5.27 6.17 -35.05
N TYR A 897 -5.04 5.21 -34.14
CA TYR A 897 -5.18 5.45 -32.70
C TYR A 897 -4.13 6.45 -32.16
N ALA A 898 -2.92 6.49 -32.72
CA ALA A 898 -1.85 7.37 -32.25
C ALA A 898 -2.16 8.83 -32.62
N MET A 899 -2.71 9.05 -33.82
CA MET A 899 -3.16 10.37 -34.28
C MET A 899 -4.32 10.94 -33.46
N SER A 900 -5.18 10.09 -32.92
CA SER A 900 -6.31 10.52 -32.07
C SER A 900 -5.99 10.57 -30.57
N PHE A 901 -4.90 9.93 -30.13
CA PHE A 901 -4.57 9.80 -28.70
C PHE A 901 -4.32 11.16 -28.01
N ILE A 902 -5.04 11.41 -26.91
CA ILE A 902 -5.08 12.70 -26.20
C ILE A 902 -5.39 13.86 -27.16
N LYS A 903 -6.39 13.68 -28.05
CA LYS A 903 -6.79 14.66 -29.09
C LYS A 903 -5.62 15.06 -30.00
N GLY A 904 -4.77 14.08 -30.33
CA GLY A 904 -3.57 14.24 -31.15
C GLY A 904 -2.41 14.99 -30.48
N ARG A 905 -2.51 15.34 -29.18
CA ARG A 905 -1.48 16.11 -28.46
C ARG A 905 -0.46 15.25 -27.72
N SER A 906 -0.57 13.93 -27.80
CA SER A 906 0.36 13.01 -27.14
C SER A 906 1.68 12.89 -27.89
N THR A 907 2.76 12.67 -27.14
CA THR A 907 4.08 12.21 -27.60
C THR A 907 4.39 10.78 -27.16
N LYS A 908 3.43 10.10 -26.49
CA LYS A 908 3.66 8.78 -25.87
C LYS A 908 3.72 7.59 -26.84
N PRO A 909 2.87 7.47 -27.89
CA PRO A 909 2.88 6.28 -28.75
C PRO A 909 4.24 6.05 -29.41
N PHE A 910 4.74 4.83 -29.32
CA PHE A 910 6.08 4.42 -29.79
C PHE A 910 7.21 5.33 -29.26
N GLY A 911 7.04 5.89 -28.06
CA GLY A 911 8.04 6.74 -27.44
C GLY A 911 9.27 5.96 -26.97
N ARG A 912 10.44 6.48 -27.30
CA ARG A 912 11.75 5.98 -26.84
C ARG A 912 12.22 6.77 -25.62
N LEU A 913 12.60 6.04 -24.56
CA LEU A 913 13.22 6.62 -23.36
C LEU A 913 14.67 7.01 -23.66
N TRP A 914 15.25 7.89 -22.84
CA TRP A 914 16.67 8.20 -22.85
C TRP A 914 17.37 7.95 -21.52
N TRP A 915 18.70 7.84 -21.55
CA TRP A 915 19.53 7.51 -20.39
C TRP A 915 19.39 8.51 -19.22
N ASP A 916 19.12 9.78 -19.51
CA ASP A 916 18.95 10.88 -18.56
C ASP A 916 17.46 11.19 -18.26
N GLU A 917 16.58 10.19 -18.36
CA GLU A 917 15.15 10.30 -18.08
C GLU A 917 14.70 9.34 -16.97
N THR A 918 13.54 9.63 -16.38
CA THR A 918 12.85 8.74 -15.43
C THR A 918 11.55 8.21 -16.03
N VAL A 919 11.21 6.96 -15.69
CA VAL A 919 9.96 6.31 -16.10
C VAL A 919 8.87 6.71 -15.10
N PRO A 920 7.83 7.48 -15.48
CA PRO A 920 6.92 8.08 -14.49
C PRO A 920 6.25 7.06 -13.56
N THR A 921 5.84 5.92 -14.10
CA THR A 921 5.31 4.78 -13.36
C THR A 921 5.49 3.54 -14.23
N VAL A 922 6.19 2.52 -13.74
CA VAL A 922 6.17 1.19 -14.39
C VAL A 922 4.76 0.61 -14.29
N VAL A 923 4.26 0.04 -15.39
CA VAL A 923 2.89 -0.47 -15.48
C VAL A 923 2.86 -1.93 -15.93
N THR A 924 1.70 -2.58 -15.76
CA THR A 924 1.48 -4.02 -16.01
C THR A 924 1.54 -4.46 -17.47
N ARG A 925 1.81 -3.55 -18.40
CA ARG A 925 1.73 -3.76 -19.84
C ARG A 925 2.95 -3.18 -20.53
N ALA A 926 3.49 -3.89 -21.50
CA ALA A 926 4.72 -3.51 -22.19
C ALA A 926 4.46 -3.02 -23.64
N GLU A 927 3.23 -3.05 -24.13
CA GLU A 927 2.88 -2.62 -25.50
C GLU A 927 3.21 -1.12 -25.73
N PRO A 928 3.91 -0.73 -26.82
CA PRO A 928 4.37 0.64 -27.04
C PRO A 928 3.27 1.63 -27.49
N HIS A 929 2.04 1.16 -27.64
CA HIS A 929 0.94 1.87 -28.32
C HIS A 929 0.52 3.20 -27.66
N ASN A 930 0.75 3.38 -26.36
CA ASN A 930 0.28 4.56 -25.61
C ASN A 930 1.26 5.04 -24.52
N GLN A 931 2.50 4.56 -24.53
CA GLN A 931 3.50 4.81 -23.50
C GLN A 931 4.93 4.88 -24.07
N VAL A 932 5.77 5.67 -23.38
CA VAL A 932 7.21 5.79 -23.68
C VAL A 932 7.91 4.62 -22.97
N ILE A 933 8.35 3.62 -23.73
CA ILE A 933 8.86 2.34 -23.19
C ILE A 933 9.90 1.66 -24.10
N LEU A 934 10.27 2.27 -25.23
CA LEU A 934 11.32 1.71 -26.10
C LEU A 934 12.70 1.99 -25.47
N HIS A 935 13.59 1.00 -25.51
CA HIS A 935 14.94 1.11 -24.96
C HIS A 935 15.75 2.21 -25.70
N PRO A 936 16.62 2.99 -25.03
CA PRO A 936 17.37 4.10 -25.65
C PRO A 936 18.11 3.77 -26.96
N GLU A 937 18.79 2.61 -27.02
CA GLU A 937 19.61 2.20 -28.18
C GLU A 937 19.15 0.93 -28.92
N GLN A 938 18.20 0.17 -28.36
CA GLN A 938 17.84 -1.18 -28.82
C GLN A 938 16.41 -1.12 -29.39
N ASP A 939 16.12 -1.87 -30.46
CA ASP A 939 14.84 -1.78 -31.17
C ASP A 939 13.80 -2.75 -30.59
N ARG A 940 13.59 -2.57 -29.28
CA ARG A 940 12.67 -3.34 -28.44
C ARG A 940 12.08 -2.44 -27.35
N VAL A 941 11.05 -2.95 -26.69
CA VAL A 941 10.59 -2.40 -25.40
C VAL A 941 11.60 -2.69 -24.29
N LEU A 942 11.45 -2.04 -23.13
CA LEU A 942 12.16 -2.45 -21.92
C LEU A 942 11.82 -3.90 -21.54
N THR A 943 12.80 -4.65 -21.03
CA THR A 943 12.62 -6.04 -20.56
C THR A 943 11.87 -6.11 -19.22
N ILE A 944 11.44 -7.32 -18.86
CA ILE A 944 10.87 -7.60 -17.54
C ILE A 944 11.88 -7.22 -16.45
N ARG A 945 13.15 -7.63 -16.57
CA ARG A 945 14.20 -7.30 -15.60
C ARG A 945 14.55 -5.82 -15.54
N GLU A 946 14.56 -5.11 -16.67
CA GLU A 946 14.71 -3.66 -16.70
C GLU A 946 13.56 -3.00 -15.90
N ASN A 947 12.32 -3.39 -16.15
CA ASN A 947 11.17 -2.92 -15.37
C ASN A 947 11.19 -3.35 -13.89
N ALA A 948 11.77 -4.51 -13.56
CA ALA A 948 11.91 -5.01 -12.19
C ALA A 948 12.92 -4.16 -11.40
N ARG A 949 14.07 -3.83 -12.00
CA ARG A 949 15.02 -2.86 -11.44
C ARG A 949 14.40 -1.47 -11.27
N LEU A 950 13.55 -1.02 -12.20
CA LEU A 950 12.79 0.23 -12.04
C LEU A 950 11.78 0.21 -10.87
N GLN A 951 11.40 -0.96 -10.32
CA GLN A 951 10.69 -1.10 -9.04
C GLN A 951 11.60 -1.42 -7.84
N GLY A 952 12.91 -1.57 -8.05
CA GLY A 952 13.88 -1.92 -7.02
C GLY A 952 13.84 -3.38 -6.57
N PHE A 953 13.32 -4.31 -7.39
CA PHE A 953 13.51 -5.73 -7.14
C PHE A 953 15.00 -6.09 -7.22
N PRO A 954 15.57 -6.80 -6.22
CA PRO A 954 16.89 -7.41 -6.35
C PRO A 954 16.97 -8.30 -7.60
N ASP A 955 18.11 -8.32 -8.28
CA ASP A 955 18.27 -9.09 -9.51
C ASP A 955 18.14 -10.61 -9.28
N HIS A 956 18.47 -11.09 -8.07
CA HIS A 956 18.25 -12.48 -7.67
C HIS A 956 16.77 -12.87 -7.51
N TYR A 957 15.84 -11.91 -7.48
CA TYR A 957 14.41 -12.16 -7.27
C TYR A 957 13.78 -12.76 -8.54
N LYS A 958 13.40 -14.04 -8.50
CA LYS A 958 12.89 -14.78 -9.68
C LYS A 958 11.41 -14.54 -9.94
N LEU A 959 11.01 -14.48 -11.21
CA LEU A 959 9.61 -14.33 -11.63
C LEU A 959 9.14 -15.53 -12.48
N CYS A 960 7.89 -15.95 -12.28
CA CYS A 960 7.27 -17.13 -12.89
C CYS A 960 6.16 -16.76 -13.87
N GLY A 961 5.84 -17.70 -14.77
CA GLY A 961 4.74 -17.59 -15.74
C GLY A 961 5.11 -16.97 -17.09
N PRO A 962 4.12 -16.72 -17.98
CA PRO A 962 4.32 -16.08 -19.27
C PRO A 962 4.89 -14.65 -19.19
N ILE A 963 5.51 -14.18 -20.27
CA ILE A 963 6.11 -12.83 -20.36
C ILE A 963 5.16 -11.72 -19.88
N LYS A 964 3.89 -11.74 -20.33
CA LYS A 964 2.89 -10.74 -19.91
C LYS A 964 2.56 -10.81 -18.41
N GLU A 965 2.49 -12.01 -17.84
CA GLU A 965 2.25 -12.20 -16.41
C GLU A 965 3.41 -11.71 -15.55
N ARG A 966 4.66 -11.83 -16.01
CA ARG A 966 5.82 -11.25 -15.31
C ARG A 966 5.80 -9.72 -15.36
N TYR A 967 5.38 -9.10 -16.47
CA TYR A 967 5.13 -7.64 -16.51
C TYR A 967 3.97 -7.22 -15.59
N ILE A 968 2.89 -8.01 -15.50
CA ILE A 968 1.77 -7.73 -14.59
C ILE A 968 2.25 -7.76 -13.13
N GLN A 969 3.02 -8.78 -12.74
CA GLN A 969 3.60 -8.90 -11.40
C GLN A 969 4.46 -7.69 -11.03
N VAL A 970 5.38 -7.27 -11.92
CA VAL A 970 6.25 -6.10 -11.70
C VAL A 970 5.46 -4.79 -11.71
N GLY A 971 4.51 -4.61 -12.61
CA GLY A 971 3.73 -3.37 -12.73
C GLY A 971 2.76 -3.13 -11.57
N ASN A 972 2.22 -4.21 -10.98
CA ASN A 972 1.37 -4.16 -9.79
C ASN A 972 2.16 -3.92 -8.50
N ALA A 973 3.40 -4.40 -8.41
CA ALA A 973 4.23 -4.36 -7.21
C ALA A 973 4.30 -3.00 -6.50
N VAL A 974 4.41 -3.02 -5.18
CA VAL A 974 4.94 -1.89 -4.41
C VAL A 974 6.45 -1.84 -4.64
N ALA A 975 7.03 -0.65 -4.79
CA ALA A 975 8.46 -0.50 -4.98
C ALA A 975 9.23 -0.95 -3.72
N VAL A 976 10.13 -1.93 -3.87
CA VAL A 976 10.75 -2.63 -2.72
C VAL A 976 11.49 -1.67 -1.78
N PRO A 977 12.24 -0.63 -2.23
CA PRO A 977 12.86 0.36 -1.34
C PRO A 977 11.87 1.14 -0.48
N VAL A 978 10.66 1.42 -0.98
CA VAL A 978 9.59 2.10 -0.21
C VAL A 978 9.09 1.16 0.89
N SER A 979 8.83 -0.11 0.54
CA SER A 979 8.45 -1.12 1.52
C SER A 979 9.57 -1.42 2.53
N ARG A 980 10.85 -1.26 2.16
CA ARG A 980 12.01 -1.35 3.07
C ARG A 980 12.12 -0.17 4.03
N ALA A 981 11.88 1.04 3.54
CA ALA A 981 11.78 2.24 4.38
C ALA A 981 10.62 2.12 5.39
N LEU A 982 9.45 1.63 4.95
CA LEU A 982 8.30 1.35 5.82
C LEU A 982 8.57 0.19 6.80
N GLY A 983 9.28 -0.85 6.37
CA GLY A 983 9.68 -1.98 7.22
C GLY A 983 10.62 -1.56 8.36
N TYR A 984 11.55 -0.64 8.09
CA TYR A 984 12.41 -0.05 9.12
C TYR A 984 11.59 0.72 10.17
N SER A 985 10.59 1.49 9.73
CA SER A 985 9.69 2.17 10.68
C SER A 985 8.82 1.22 11.49
N LEU A 986 8.29 0.17 10.85
CA LEU A 986 7.52 -0.89 11.52
C LEU A 986 8.39 -1.59 12.58
N GLY A 987 9.63 -1.92 12.24
CA GLY A 987 10.59 -2.49 13.18
C GLY A 987 10.86 -1.59 14.39
N ARG A 988 11.10 -0.28 14.17
CA ARG A 988 11.25 0.67 15.28
C ARG A 988 10.00 0.76 16.15
N ALA A 989 8.82 0.80 15.55
CA ALA A 989 7.56 0.86 16.29
C ALA A 989 7.33 -0.38 17.16
N PHE A 990 7.54 -1.57 16.58
CA PHE A 990 7.41 -2.87 17.25
C PHE A 990 8.39 -3.04 18.42
N LEU A 991 9.58 -2.44 18.31
CA LEU A 991 10.62 -2.45 19.35
C LEU A 991 10.50 -1.28 20.35
N GLY A 992 9.47 -0.43 20.25
CA GLY A 992 9.27 0.71 21.14
C GLY A 992 10.27 1.87 20.93
N GLN A 993 10.89 1.95 19.76
CA GLN A 993 11.97 2.89 19.42
C GLN A 993 11.50 4.08 18.55
N SER A 994 10.21 4.19 18.22
CA SER A 994 9.65 5.30 17.43
C SER A 994 9.32 6.52 18.30
N GLY A 995 9.38 7.72 17.70
CA GLY A 995 8.91 8.96 18.33
C GLY A 995 7.41 9.22 18.10
N GLU A 996 6.89 10.26 18.75
CA GLU A 996 5.47 10.66 18.63
C GLU A 996 5.16 11.33 17.27
N GLU A 997 6.14 12.07 16.73
CA GLU A 997 6.12 12.75 15.42
C GLU A 997 5.57 11.88 14.27
N PRO A 998 4.89 12.47 13.26
CA PRO A 998 4.34 11.70 12.15
C PRO A 998 5.40 11.19 11.17
N VAL A 999 6.60 11.78 11.17
CA VAL A 999 7.71 11.48 10.26
C VAL A 999 9.03 11.29 11.00
N PHE A 1000 9.99 10.60 10.36
CA PHE A 1000 11.36 10.50 10.86
C PHE A 1000 12.38 10.42 9.70
N THR A 1001 13.61 10.88 9.95
CA THR A 1001 14.73 10.69 9.01
C THR A 1001 15.31 9.29 9.15
N LEU A 1002 15.49 8.60 8.03
CA LEU A 1002 16.22 7.33 7.98
C LEU A 1002 17.72 7.53 8.27
N PRO A 1003 18.48 6.46 8.62
CA PRO A 1003 19.93 6.53 8.72
C PRO A 1003 20.59 7.07 7.45
N THR A 1004 21.77 7.67 7.58
CA THR A 1004 22.58 8.10 6.44
C THR A 1004 22.88 6.91 5.52
N ASN A 1005 22.82 7.17 4.21
CA ASN A 1005 22.99 6.19 3.14
C ASN A 1005 22.01 4.98 3.22
N PHE A 1006 20.80 5.14 3.77
CA PHE A 1006 19.82 4.04 3.86
C PHE A 1006 19.25 3.61 2.49
N PRO A 1007 19.16 2.29 2.19
CA PRO A 1007 19.75 1.18 2.93
C PRO A 1007 21.26 1.10 2.73
N GLN A 1008 22.02 0.89 3.81
CA GLN A 1008 23.48 1.05 3.86
C GLN A 1008 24.22 0.08 2.91
N PHE A 1009 24.53 0.57 1.71
CA PHE A 1009 25.26 -0.13 0.66
C PHE A 1009 26.26 0.83 0.01
N GLY A 1010 27.49 0.36 -0.22
CA GLY A 1010 28.57 1.17 -0.81
C GLY A 1010 29.83 1.17 0.04
N ILE A 1011 30.99 1.43 -0.59
CA ILE A 1011 32.32 1.21 -0.01
C ILE A 1011 32.53 1.98 1.31
N GLU A 1012 31.97 3.18 1.43
CA GLU A 1012 32.09 4.07 2.59
C GLU A 1012 31.35 3.56 3.84
N ALA A 1013 30.34 2.70 3.70
CA ALA A 1013 29.58 2.16 4.84
C ALA A 1013 30.48 1.35 5.80
N GLY A 1014 31.55 0.74 5.28
CA GLY A 1014 32.55 0.02 6.09
C GLY A 1014 33.53 0.92 6.85
N GLU A 1015 33.55 2.23 6.58
CA GLU A 1015 34.44 3.20 7.24
C GLU A 1015 33.70 4.06 8.28
N ALA A 1016 32.36 4.10 8.23
CA ALA A 1016 31.51 4.76 9.22
C ALA A 1016 31.12 3.90 10.45
N MET A 1017 31.58 2.64 10.53
CA MET A 1017 31.31 1.70 11.63
C MET A 1017 32.58 1.19 12.36
N ASN A 1018 33.71 1.90 12.26
CA ASN A 1018 34.97 1.57 12.97
C ASN A 1018 35.45 2.74 13.84
#